data_AF-H5UMW9-F1
#
_entry.id   AF-H5UMW9-F1
#
_cell.length_a   1.000
_cell.length_b   1.000
_cell.length_c   1.000
_cell.angle_alpha   90.00
_cell.angle_beta   90.00
_cell.angle_gamma   90.00
#
_symmetry.space_group_name_H-M   'P 1'
#
loop_
_entity.id
_entity.type
_entity.pdbx_description
1 polymer ?
#
loop_
_entity_poly.entity_id
_entity_poly.type
_entity_poly.pdbx_seq_one_letter_code
_entity_poly.pdbx_strand_id
1 'polypeptide(L)'
;MTHVLMMVGNTIAHDTRVLKSALALADGGVQVTLLGASPTPYRQDTWLQDVRVLRVPVSYRLRDERLRRVARRTRRRLDFGPTPEQVRLTELEAQQRVRERNDLGGRDRDLRARWSLLRRRAVRLRSDLDERVGEVETDLVESVNDWWNARDLGVAWRRDLPEVDDLDLAFTPVVDRVDWDVLHAHDIHHVGTAARAVARRRAAGRPAMWIYDAHEYVAGLPVYPPRTPRSNAAWLDLEKEFVRDADAVITVTAPLAEEIGRAYALSVTPTVVMNAPVFSETLRDDEPGIREACGLAPETPLVVYSGGVTHARGVHTLVEAMPAMPGVHLAVVCVPHNRTRPVQALRDLAEGLGVDDRLHLLDPVAPEAVSSFLASADLGVHPMLHFGSHEFALPNKLFEYLHAGLPLAVSDCRALSEFVTRNEVGAVFTAEDPASCASAILDVLSRRDALHERIVTDPGLLEPYSWNHQAASLRDLYRRLLGDDAVPVEPTAETSLRDVSERFVTRDDRPSVLAVGAVNAAGQGWAWAKAVEREVPGTRTFVLAVDRDRPYAFPADEVIPFSVFRENQRWSAALRDTASATWTHALLEGGRSIIGRRYGADFVTDAAALRAQGIRVGLVFHGSDIRDPAANAARTPWSPFSDPRDELTERLQREHDLLLPKVEEFLEAGDGPVFVSTPDLLADVPGAIWLPLTVDVDAWAADPTPFDRDVPVVLHVPSRARLKGSDAADAVGRRLAAEGLVEYRRLEDVDPADMPAHVREADVVLDQFAVGVHGVAAVEAMAAGRICLAHVREDVRELLPGCPVVEANPETLEDVLRGLLADRDRGREIARAGRAYVREVHDGRRAARVLAEHLHLHG
;
A
#
# COMPACT_ATOMS: atom_id res chain seq x y z
N MET A 1 -29.84 17.05 4.25
CA MET A 1 -28.53 17.50 3.74
C MET A 1 -28.34 16.81 2.41
N THR A 2 -28.04 17.55 1.34
CA THR A 2 -27.88 16.96 0.01
C THR A 2 -26.62 16.11 -0.05
N HIS A 3 -26.73 14.93 -0.64
CA HIS A 3 -25.61 13.99 -0.77
C HIS A 3 -25.21 13.80 -2.23
N VAL A 4 -23.96 14.13 -2.56
CA VAL A 4 -23.35 13.95 -3.88
C VAL A 4 -22.42 12.74 -3.87
N LEU A 5 -22.63 11.80 -4.79
CA LEU A 5 -21.73 10.70 -5.08
C LEU A 5 -20.93 10.99 -6.34
N MET A 6 -19.64 11.28 -6.22
CA MET A 6 -18.76 11.46 -7.37
C MET A 6 -18.06 10.15 -7.74
N MET A 7 -18.00 9.82 -9.02
CA MET A 7 -17.42 8.57 -9.53
C MET A 7 -16.27 8.86 -10.48
N VAL A 8 -15.15 8.15 -10.31
CA VAL A 8 -13.99 8.22 -11.21
C VAL A 8 -13.40 6.84 -11.48
N GLY A 9 -12.84 6.64 -12.67
CA GLY A 9 -12.26 5.34 -13.10
C GLY A 9 -10.89 5.02 -12.51
N ASN A 10 -10.26 5.97 -11.81
CA ASN A 10 -8.92 5.85 -11.25
C ASN A 10 -8.93 5.68 -9.72
N THR A 11 -7.76 5.71 -9.11
CA THR A 11 -7.58 5.50 -7.66
C THR A 11 -7.83 6.74 -6.82
N ILE A 12 -8.21 7.89 -7.39
CA ILE A 12 -8.39 9.20 -6.71
C ILE A 12 -7.10 9.80 -6.13
N ALA A 13 -6.12 8.99 -5.72
CA ALA A 13 -4.95 9.40 -4.93
C ALA A 13 -4.15 10.57 -5.53
N HIS A 14 -4.15 10.71 -6.86
CA HIS A 14 -3.44 11.79 -7.56
C HIS A 14 -4.36 12.57 -8.52
N ASP A 15 -5.68 12.40 -8.41
CA ASP A 15 -6.63 13.12 -9.25
C ASP A 15 -7.03 14.43 -8.58
N THR A 16 -6.20 15.45 -8.79
CA THR A 16 -6.41 16.76 -8.18
C THR A 16 -7.72 17.41 -8.61
N ARG A 17 -8.26 17.13 -9.80
CA ARG A 17 -9.55 17.71 -10.23
C ARG A 17 -10.69 17.12 -9.41
N VAL A 18 -10.74 15.80 -9.27
CA VAL A 18 -11.79 15.12 -8.50
C VAL A 18 -11.73 15.52 -7.03
N LEU A 19 -10.52 15.54 -6.45
CA LEU A 19 -10.31 15.95 -5.06
C LEU A 19 -10.75 17.41 -4.81
N LYS A 20 -10.29 18.34 -5.65
CA LYS A 20 -10.68 19.74 -5.52
C LYS A 20 -12.18 19.95 -5.72
N SER A 21 -12.80 19.23 -6.67
CA SER A 21 -14.25 19.31 -6.92
C SER A 21 -15.05 18.82 -5.70
N ALA A 22 -14.60 17.73 -5.06
CA ALA A 22 -15.23 17.20 -3.87
C ALA A 22 -15.11 18.15 -2.68
N LEU A 23 -13.92 18.69 -2.43
CA LEU A 23 -13.69 19.67 -1.38
C LEU A 23 -14.51 20.94 -1.62
N ALA A 24 -14.56 21.47 -2.84
CA ALA A 24 -15.34 22.67 -3.17
C ALA A 24 -16.84 22.52 -2.84
N LEU A 25 -17.41 21.31 -2.94
CA LEU A 25 -18.79 21.06 -2.52
C LEU A 25 -18.90 20.79 -1.02
N ALA A 26 -17.96 20.05 -0.43
CA ALA A 26 -17.93 19.79 1.01
C ALA A 26 -17.78 21.08 1.83
N ASP A 27 -16.90 21.97 1.40
CA ASP A 27 -16.73 23.33 1.92
C ASP A 27 -18.02 24.16 1.79
N GLY A 28 -18.85 23.86 0.78
CA GLY A 28 -20.21 24.37 0.63
C GLY A 28 -21.27 23.67 1.51
N GLY A 29 -20.88 22.83 2.47
CA GLY A 29 -21.82 22.12 3.35
C GLY A 29 -22.61 21.00 2.65
N VAL A 30 -22.13 20.51 1.50
CA VAL A 30 -22.72 19.36 0.81
C VAL A 30 -22.05 18.08 1.32
N GLN A 31 -22.83 17.04 1.60
CA GLN A 31 -22.23 15.75 1.92
C GLN A 31 -21.67 15.13 0.63
N VAL A 32 -20.37 14.80 0.60
CA VAL A 32 -19.72 14.23 -0.59
C VAL A 32 -19.14 12.85 -0.30
N THR A 33 -19.43 11.90 -1.19
CA THR A 33 -18.72 10.62 -1.27
C THR A 33 -18.01 10.52 -2.61
N LEU A 34 -16.71 10.28 -2.61
CA LEU A 34 -15.94 9.87 -3.78
C LEU A 34 -15.96 8.34 -3.92
N LEU A 35 -16.15 7.85 -5.13
CA LEU A 35 -16.10 6.43 -5.47
C LEU A 35 -15.10 6.19 -6.61
N GLY A 36 -14.04 5.42 -6.32
CA GLY A 36 -12.95 5.14 -7.26
C GLY A 36 -12.55 3.66 -7.30
N ALA A 37 -11.57 3.34 -8.15
CA ALA A 37 -10.99 2.01 -8.22
C ALA A 37 -9.95 1.81 -7.11
N SER A 38 -9.94 0.65 -6.47
CA SER A 38 -8.96 0.33 -5.43
C SER A 38 -7.61 -0.03 -6.06
N PRO A 39 -6.48 0.52 -5.55
CA PRO A 39 -5.15 0.08 -5.94
C PRO A 39 -4.81 -1.31 -5.38
N THR A 40 -5.63 -1.81 -4.45
CA THR A 40 -5.47 -3.11 -3.80
C THR A 40 -6.62 -4.05 -4.20
N PRO A 41 -6.50 -5.36 -3.96
CA PRO A 41 -7.63 -6.27 -4.16
C PRO A 41 -8.77 -6.08 -3.14
N TYR A 42 -8.68 -5.09 -2.26
CA TYR A 42 -9.64 -4.84 -1.18
C TYR A 42 -10.47 -3.59 -1.45
N ARG A 43 -11.66 -3.55 -0.87
CA ARG A 43 -12.36 -2.29 -0.71
C ARG A 43 -11.60 -1.44 0.31
N GLN A 44 -11.47 -0.15 0.04
CA GLN A 44 -11.00 0.84 1.00
C GLN A 44 -12.13 1.80 1.32
N ASP A 45 -12.27 2.14 2.59
CA ASP A 45 -13.22 3.11 3.10
C ASP A 45 -12.45 4.09 3.97
N THR A 46 -12.37 5.33 3.54
CA THR A 46 -11.57 6.36 4.20
C THR A 46 -12.30 7.69 4.24
N TRP A 47 -11.80 8.61 5.05
CA TRP A 47 -12.18 10.01 5.11
C TRP A 47 -11.02 10.88 4.65
N LEU A 48 -11.31 11.84 3.80
CA LEU A 48 -10.46 12.96 3.45
C LEU A 48 -11.13 14.22 4.00
N GLN A 49 -10.78 14.59 5.23
CA GLN A 49 -11.58 15.50 6.05
C GLN A 49 -13.07 15.08 6.05
N ASP A 50 -13.98 15.95 5.60
CA ASP A 50 -15.43 15.70 5.58
C ASP A 50 -15.91 15.00 4.30
N VAL A 51 -14.99 14.64 3.38
CA VAL A 51 -15.28 13.87 2.18
C VAL A 51 -15.02 12.39 2.44
N ARG A 52 -16.05 11.55 2.28
CA ARG A 52 -15.86 10.09 2.35
C ARG A 52 -15.27 9.58 1.04
N VAL A 53 -14.25 8.73 1.10
CA VAL A 53 -13.63 8.12 -0.08
C VAL A 53 -13.80 6.61 -0.03
N LEU A 54 -14.49 6.08 -1.03
CA LEU A 54 -14.72 4.66 -1.24
C LEU A 54 -13.91 4.19 -2.44
N ARG A 55 -13.08 3.17 -2.27
CA ARG A 55 -12.41 2.52 -3.41
C ARG A 55 -12.80 1.06 -3.51
N VAL A 56 -13.16 0.61 -4.71
CA VAL A 56 -13.63 -0.76 -4.95
C VAL A 56 -12.67 -1.54 -5.85
N PRO A 57 -12.37 -2.81 -5.56
CA PRO A 57 -11.49 -3.60 -6.40
C PRO A 57 -12.18 -3.93 -7.73
N VAL A 58 -11.51 -3.62 -8.85
CA VAL A 58 -12.01 -3.92 -10.20
C VAL A 58 -11.23 -5.12 -10.75
N SER A 59 -11.94 -6.22 -11.02
CA SER A 59 -11.30 -7.49 -11.38
C SER A 59 -10.83 -7.57 -12.84
N TYR A 60 -11.27 -6.65 -13.70
CA TYR A 60 -11.00 -6.61 -15.15
C TYR A 60 -11.11 -7.97 -15.88
N ARG A 61 -12.03 -8.84 -15.42
CA ARG A 61 -12.12 -10.22 -15.91
C ARG A 61 -12.52 -10.27 -17.38
N LEU A 62 -13.44 -9.40 -17.81
CA LEU A 62 -13.95 -9.38 -19.18
C LEU A 62 -12.91 -8.81 -20.13
N ARG A 63 -12.25 -7.71 -19.74
CA ARG A 63 -11.10 -7.14 -20.46
C ARG A 63 -9.98 -8.18 -20.64
N ASP A 64 -9.57 -8.82 -19.55
CA ASP A 64 -8.47 -9.78 -19.57
C ASP A 64 -8.86 -11.08 -20.31
N GLU A 65 -10.12 -11.48 -20.30
CA GLU A 65 -10.61 -12.58 -21.13
C GLU A 65 -10.58 -12.20 -22.62
N ARG A 66 -10.97 -10.98 -23.00
CA ARG A 66 -10.85 -10.48 -24.38
C ARG A 66 -9.39 -10.49 -24.83
N LEU A 67 -8.48 -9.94 -24.02
CA LEU A 67 -7.04 -9.96 -24.30
C LEU A 67 -6.52 -11.39 -24.47
N ARG A 68 -6.94 -12.32 -23.59
CA ARG A 68 -6.61 -13.75 -23.73
C ARG A 68 -7.21 -14.40 -24.98
N ARG A 69 -8.43 -14.06 -25.38
CA ARG A 69 -9.06 -14.57 -26.61
C ARG A 69 -8.33 -14.05 -27.86
N VAL A 70 -7.95 -12.77 -27.87
CA VAL A 70 -7.08 -12.20 -28.91
C VAL A 70 -5.75 -12.95 -28.93
N ALA A 71 -5.07 -13.06 -27.78
CA ALA A 71 -3.82 -13.81 -27.65
C ALA A 71 -3.92 -15.31 -28.02
N ARG A 72 -5.08 -15.94 -27.84
CA ARG A 72 -5.32 -17.34 -28.26
C ARG A 72 -5.57 -17.46 -29.76
N ARG A 73 -6.24 -16.47 -30.37
CA ARG A 73 -6.35 -16.37 -31.83
C ARG A 73 -4.99 -16.12 -32.46
N THR A 74 -4.12 -15.38 -31.78
CA THR A 74 -2.74 -15.13 -32.23
C THR A 74 -1.77 -16.29 -31.97
N ARG A 75 -2.11 -17.21 -31.06
CA ARG A 75 -1.31 -18.41 -30.75
C ARG A 75 -1.72 -19.68 -31.50
N ARG A 76 -2.59 -19.62 -32.51
CA ARG A 76 -2.88 -20.78 -33.37
C ARG A 76 -1.72 -21.08 -34.34
N ARG A 77 -0.53 -21.28 -33.77
CA ARG A 77 0.66 -21.70 -34.50
C ARG A 77 0.33 -22.91 -35.35
N LEU A 78 0.67 -22.84 -36.63
CA LEU A 78 0.86 -24.07 -37.40
C LEU A 78 2.13 -24.74 -36.87
N ASP A 79 1.97 -25.58 -35.85
CA ASP A 79 3.08 -26.30 -35.21
C ASP A 79 3.64 -27.34 -36.20
N PHE A 80 4.72 -26.98 -36.89
CA PHE A 80 5.49 -27.88 -37.74
C PHE A 80 6.77 -28.37 -37.03
N GLY A 81 6.98 -27.93 -35.79
CA GLY A 81 8.11 -28.24 -34.95
C GLY A 81 8.05 -29.66 -34.37
N PRO A 82 9.21 -30.30 -34.13
CA PRO A 82 9.25 -31.55 -33.37
C PRO A 82 8.94 -31.28 -31.89
N THR A 83 8.14 -32.15 -31.26
CA THR A 83 7.75 -31.97 -29.83
C THR A 83 8.97 -31.96 -28.91
N PRO A 84 8.91 -31.36 -27.70
CA PRO A 84 10.02 -31.40 -26.73
C PRO A 84 10.50 -32.82 -26.41
N GLU A 85 9.58 -33.80 -26.43
CA GLU A 85 9.93 -35.23 -26.34
C GLU A 85 10.72 -35.72 -27.55
N GLN A 86 10.35 -35.35 -28.78
CA GLN A 86 11.08 -35.73 -30.00
C GLN A 86 12.49 -35.10 -30.05
N VAL A 87 12.64 -33.85 -29.63
CA VAL A 87 13.94 -33.19 -29.50
C VAL A 87 14.80 -33.92 -28.46
N ARG A 88 14.25 -34.16 -27.27
CA ARG A 88 14.93 -34.86 -26.17
C ARG A 88 15.29 -36.30 -26.53
N LEU A 89 14.42 -37.03 -27.22
CA LEU A 89 14.68 -38.38 -27.71
C LEU A 89 15.83 -38.39 -28.74
N THR A 90 15.82 -37.44 -29.68
CA THR A 90 16.89 -37.30 -30.68
C THR A 90 18.23 -36.91 -30.05
N GLU A 91 18.21 -36.08 -29.00
CA GLU A 91 19.40 -35.72 -28.22
C GLU A 91 19.92 -36.89 -27.40
N LEU A 92 19.05 -37.62 -26.71
CA LEU A 92 19.37 -38.81 -25.93
C LEU A 92 19.92 -39.93 -26.81
N GLU A 93 19.28 -40.22 -27.95
CA GLU A 93 19.77 -41.20 -28.93
C GLU A 93 21.17 -40.83 -29.42
N ALA A 94 21.41 -39.54 -29.67
CA ALA A 94 22.71 -39.09 -30.14
C ALA A 94 23.76 -39.05 -29.01
N GLN A 95 23.38 -38.78 -27.76
CA GLN A 95 24.26 -38.87 -26.58
C GLN A 95 24.61 -40.32 -26.24
N GLN A 96 23.63 -41.22 -26.24
CA GLN A 96 23.86 -42.66 -26.11
C GLN A 96 24.80 -43.17 -27.20
N ARG A 97 24.62 -42.73 -28.45
CA ARG A 97 25.47 -43.19 -29.56
C ARG A 97 26.85 -42.54 -29.60
N VAL A 98 27.02 -41.35 -29.03
CA VAL A 98 28.36 -40.77 -28.75
C VAL A 98 29.06 -41.53 -27.63
N ARG A 99 28.31 -42.09 -26.66
CA ARG A 99 28.87 -43.02 -25.67
C ARG A 99 29.25 -44.36 -26.32
N GLU A 100 28.37 -44.95 -27.14
CA GLU A 100 28.66 -46.17 -27.91
C GLU A 100 29.83 -45.98 -28.91
N ARG A 101 30.04 -44.77 -29.43
CA ARG A 101 31.19 -44.38 -30.29
C ARG A 101 32.53 -44.61 -29.59
N ASN A 102 32.57 -44.44 -28.27
CA ASN A 102 33.80 -44.58 -27.48
C ASN A 102 34.13 -46.04 -27.17
N ASP A 103 33.18 -46.97 -27.36
CA ASP A 103 33.32 -48.35 -26.88
C ASP A 103 33.55 -49.41 -27.98
N LEU A 104 33.25 -49.18 -29.27
CA LEU A 104 33.41 -50.20 -30.33
C LEU A 104 33.88 -49.67 -31.73
N GLY A 105 34.74 -50.41 -32.43
CA GLY A 105 35.35 -50.04 -33.72
C GLY A 105 34.87 -50.84 -34.95
N GLY A 106 34.73 -50.20 -36.13
CA GLY A 106 34.43 -50.89 -37.41
C GLY A 106 33.98 -49.98 -38.58
N ARG A 107 34.15 -50.41 -39.85
CA ARG A 107 33.99 -49.60 -41.09
C ARG A 107 32.55 -49.30 -41.55
N ASP A 108 31.52 -49.92 -40.96
CA ASP A 108 30.11 -49.57 -41.16
C ASP A 108 29.75 -48.18 -40.53
N ARG A 109 30.76 -47.56 -39.88
CA ARG A 109 30.83 -46.26 -39.21
C ARG A 109 30.35 -45.06 -40.04
N ASP A 110 30.70 -44.97 -41.32
CA ASP A 110 30.70 -43.68 -42.02
C ASP A 110 29.35 -43.31 -42.64
N LEU A 111 28.62 -44.30 -43.15
CA LEU A 111 27.27 -44.11 -43.70
C LEU A 111 26.24 -43.83 -42.61
N ARG A 112 26.28 -44.58 -41.49
CA ARG A 112 25.29 -44.45 -40.41
C ARG A 112 25.51 -43.20 -39.54
N ALA A 113 26.77 -42.79 -39.34
CA ALA A 113 27.09 -41.52 -38.67
C ALA A 113 26.62 -40.31 -39.48
N ARG A 114 26.82 -40.32 -40.81
CA ARG A 114 26.29 -39.31 -41.73
C ARG A 114 24.77 -39.19 -41.65
N TRP A 115 24.04 -40.31 -41.57
CA TRP A 115 22.58 -40.32 -41.40
C TRP A 115 22.11 -39.69 -40.08
N SER A 116 22.83 -39.92 -38.96
CA SER A 116 22.50 -39.30 -37.66
C SER A 116 22.76 -37.78 -37.64
N LEU A 117 23.84 -37.34 -38.28
CA LEU A 117 24.15 -35.92 -38.46
C LEU A 117 23.13 -35.24 -39.39
N LEU A 118 22.69 -35.92 -40.46
CA LEU A 118 21.62 -35.44 -41.34
C LEU A 118 20.27 -35.34 -40.60
N ARG A 119 19.92 -36.30 -39.74
CA ARG A 119 18.72 -36.21 -38.89
C ARG A 119 18.78 -35.05 -37.90
N ARG A 120 19.91 -34.87 -37.19
CA ARG A 120 20.12 -33.71 -36.31
C ARG A 120 20.00 -32.38 -37.06
N ARG A 121 20.60 -32.31 -38.25
CA ARG A 121 20.52 -31.14 -39.12
C ARG A 121 19.09 -30.91 -39.61
N ALA A 122 18.32 -31.96 -39.91
CA ALA A 122 16.92 -31.88 -40.29
C ALA A 122 16.00 -31.44 -39.13
N VAL A 123 16.27 -31.91 -37.90
CA VAL A 123 15.53 -31.48 -36.69
C VAL A 123 15.83 -30.01 -36.37
N ARG A 124 17.10 -29.59 -36.44
CA ARG A 124 17.47 -28.16 -36.30
C ARG A 124 16.88 -27.29 -37.39
N LEU A 125 17.00 -27.70 -38.66
CA LEU A 125 16.37 -26.97 -39.77
C LEU A 125 14.85 -26.88 -39.62
N ARG A 126 14.19 -27.89 -39.07
CA ARG A 126 12.75 -27.83 -38.76
C ARG A 126 12.45 -26.90 -37.58
N SER A 127 13.26 -26.90 -36.54
CA SER A 127 13.13 -25.97 -35.40
C SER A 127 13.35 -24.51 -35.84
N ASP A 128 14.41 -24.24 -36.61
CA ASP A 128 14.71 -22.92 -37.15
C ASP A 128 13.64 -22.46 -38.15
N LEU A 129 13.06 -23.40 -38.91
CA LEU A 129 11.94 -23.12 -39.81
C LEU A 129 10.65 -22.83 -39.02
N ASP A 130 10.38 -23.57 -37.96
CA ASP A 130 9.22 -23.37 -37.08
C ASP A 130 9.32 -22.05 -36.31
N GLU A 131 10.52 -21.66 -35.88
CA GLU A 131 10.80 -20.37 -35.25
C GLU A 131 10.57 -19.21 -36.24
N ARG A 132 11.12 -19.31 -37.47
CA ARG A 132 10.91 -18.31 -38.53
C ARG A 132 9.45 -18.25 -39.02
N VAL A 133 8.76 -19.38 -39.11
CA VAL A 133 7.34 -19.43 -39.45
C VAL A 133 6.53 -18.81 -38.31
N GLY A 134 6.90 -19.07 -37.06
CA GLY A 134 6.30 -18.46 -35.88
C GLY A 134 6.49 -16.95 -35.81
N GLU A 135 7.66 -16.44 -36.20
CA GLU A 135 7.93 -14.99 -36.35
C GLU A 135 7.02 -14.39 -37.44
N VAL A 136 7.03 -14.95 -38.66
CA VAL A 136 6.18 -14.47 -39.77
C VAL A 136 4.69 -14.56 -39.45
N GLU A 137 4.25 -15.59 -38.72
CA GLU A 137 2.85 -15.73 -38.29
C GLU A 137 2.49 -14.69 -37.22
N THR A 138 3.41 -14.42 -36.29
CA THR A 138 3.23 -13.36 -35.29
C THR A 138 3.12 -12.00 -35.98
N ASP A 139 4.03 -11.69 -36.91
CA ASP A 139 4.02 -10.45 -37.69
C ASP A 139 2.74 -10.30 -38.53
N LEU A 140 2.28 -11.38 -39.18
CA LEU A 140 1.04 -11.37 -39.97
C LEU A 140 -0.17 -11.12 -39.07
N VAL A 141 -0.20 -11.74 -37.89
CA VAL A 141 -1.30 -11.59 -36.94
C VAL A 141 -1.30 -10.23 -36.26
N GLU A 142 -0.14 -9.71 -35.87
CA GLU A 142 0.02 -8.33 -35.40
C GLU A 142 -0.45 -7.35 -36.48
N SER A 143 -0.05 -7.57 -37.74
CA SER A 143 -0.52 -6.78 -38.88
C SER A 143 -2.04 -6.87 -39.07
N VAL A 144 -2.67 -8.04 -38.89
CA VAL A 144 -4.13 -8.20 -38.97
C VAL A 144 -4.84 -7.53 -37.79
N ASN A 145 -4.30 -7.63 -36.58
CA ASN A 145 -4.83 -6.96 -35.40
C ASN A 145 -4.72 -5.44 -35.53
N ASP A 146 -3.59 -4.93 -36.00
CA ASP A 146 -3.37 -3.52 -36.27
C ASP A 146 -4.31 -3.03 -37.38
N TRP A 147 -4.46 -3.82 -38.45
CA TRP A 147 -5.44 -3.57 -39.50
C TRP A 147 -6.88 -3.52 -38.99
N TRP A 148 -7.24 -4.39 -38.05
CA TRP A 148 -8.57 -4.43 -37.42
C TRP A 148 -8.78 -3.25 -36.46
N ASN A 149 -7.77 -2.94 -35.64
CA ASN A 149 -7.79 -1.85 -34.66
C ASN A 149 -7.73 -0.48 -35.33
N ALA A 150 -7.19 -0.39 -36.54
CA ALA A 150 -7.17 0.84 -37.35
C ALA A 150 -8.54 1.20 -37.97
N ARG A 151 -9.58 0.36 -37.81
CA ARG A 151 -10.92 0.58 -38.41
C ARG A 151 -12.01 0.82 -37.37
N ASP A 152 -12.87 1.78 -37.67
CA ASP A 152 -14.06 2.18 -36.90
C ASP A 152 -15.36 1.49 -37.38
N LEU A 153 -15.33 0.80 -38.51
CA LEU A 153 -16.50 0.12 -39.09
C LEU A 153 -17.14 -0.89 -38.13
N GLY A 154 -18.43 -0.67 -37.87
CA GLY A 154 -19.27 -1.54 -37.06
C GLY A 154 -18.88 -1.62 -35.59
N VAL A 155 -18.10 -0.66 -35.07
CA VAL A 155 -17.75 -0.54 -33.65
C VAL A 155 -18.99 -0.38 -32.79
N ALA A 156 -18.99 -1.05 -31.64
CA ALA A 156 -20.02 -0.87 -30.62
C ALA A 156 -19.35 -0.97 -29.25
N TRP A 157 -19.56 0.01 -28.38
CA TRP A 157 -18.85 0.08 -27.09
C TRP A 157 -19.06 -1.18 -26.24
N ARG A 158 -20.29 -1.73 -26.25
CA ARG A 158 -20.65 -2.98 -25.52
C ARG A 158 -19.81 -4.20 -25.90
N ARG A 159 -19.23 -4.21 -27.10
CA ARG A 159 -18.38 -5.32 -27.58
C ARG A 159 -16.90 -4.97 -27.50
N ASP A 160 -16.57 -3.72 -27.78
CA ASP A 160 -15.20 -3.27 -27.99
C ASP A 160 -14.54 -2.70 -26.71
N LEU A 161 -15.33 -2.38 -25.67
CA LEU A 161 -14.89 -1.89 -24.35
C LEU A 161 -15.46 -2.75 -23.19
N PRO A 162 -15.07 -4.04 -23.07
CA PRO A 162 -15.50 -4.88 -21.94
C PRO A 162 -15.09 -4.34 -20.56
N GLU A 163 -14.09 -3.46 -20.50
CA GLU A 163 -13.68 -2.76 -19.28
C GLU A 163 -14.79 -1.88 -18.67
N VAL A 164 -15.72 -1.38 -19.49
CA VAL A 164 -16.88 -0.61 -19.01
C VAL A 164 -17.82 -1.51 -18.22
N ASP A 165 -18.03 -2.75 -18.66
CA ASP A 165 -18.83 -3.73 -17.92
C ASP A 165 -18.10 -4.22 -16.66
N ASP A 166 -16.78 -4.38 -16.70
CA ASP A 166 -15.98 -4.71 -15.51
C ASP A 166 -16.09 -3.61 -14.44
N LEU A 167 -16.08 -2.33 -14.84
CA LEU A 167 -16.31 -1.19 -13.96
C LEU A 167 -17.74 -1.19 -13.41
N ASP A 168 -18.74 -1.40 -14.28
CA ASP A 168 -20.15 -1.42 -13.87
C ASP A 168 -20.43 -2.52 -12.83
N LEU A 169 -19.90 -3.73 -13.05
CA LEU A 169 -20.02 -4.85 -12.11
C LEU A 169 -19.38 -4.57 -10.74
N ALA A 170 -18.30 -3.78 -10.70
CA ALA A 170 -17.62 -3.43 -9.46
C ALA A 170 -18.29 -2.26 -8.73
N PHE A 171 -18.76 -1.24 -9.46
CA PHE A 171 -19.28 0.00 -8.88
C PHE A 171 -20.78 -0.07 -8.55
N THR A 172 -21.61 -0.68 -9.42
CA THR A 172 -23.06 -0.74 -9.23
C THR A 172 -23.48 -1.24 -7.83
N PRO A 173 -22.91 -2.34 -7.28
CA PRO A 173 -23.29 -2.81 -5.94
C PRO A 173 -23.03 -1.80 -4.82
N VAL A 174 -22.07 -0.88 -4.99
CA VAL A 174 -21.80 0.19 -4.02
C VAL A 174 -22.71 1.39 -4.28
N VAL A 175 -22.87 1.80 -5.53
CA VAL A 175 -23.79 2.89 -5.94
C VAL A 175 -25.22 2.62 -5.48
N ASP A 176 -25.68 1.36 -5.54
CA ASP A 176 -27.04 1.00 -5.12
C ASP A 176 -27.21 0.92 -3.58
N ARG A 177 -26.11 0.80 -2.81
CA ARG A 177 -26.13 0.73 -1.33
C ARG A 177 -25.93 2.07 -0.65
N VAL A 178 -25.18 2.97 -1.28
CA VAL A 178 -24.91 4.32 -0.78
C VAL A 178 -26.13 5.19 -1.11
N ASP A 179 -26.59 5.98 -0.15
CA ASP A 179 -27.61 6.98 -0.45
C ASP A 179 -26.98 8.14 -1.22
N TRP A 180 -27.72 8.82 -2.09
CA TRP A 180 -27.24 9.97 -2.87
C TRP A 180 -28.39 10.67 -3.59
N ASP A 181 -28.31 11.98 -3.76
CA ASP A 181 -29.28 12.78 -4.51
C ASP A 181 -28.76 13.09 -5.93
N VAL A 182 -27.45 13.28 -6.05
CA VAL A 182 -26.76 13.58 -7.31
C VAL A 182 -25.59 12.63 -7.51
N LEU A 183 -25.47 12.07 -8.71
CA LEU A 183 -24.33 11.29 -9.13
C LEU A 183 -23.46 12.11 -10.11
N HIS A 184 -22.22 12.40 -9.77
CA HIS A 184 -21.29 13.15 -10.63
C HIS A 184 -20.26 12.20 -11.24
N ALA A 185 -20.39 11.87 -12.52
CA ALA A 185 -19.45 10.99 -13.21
C ALA A 185 -18.32 11.80 -13.85
N HIS A 186 -17.10 11.63 -13.34
CA HIS A 186 -15.90 12.18 -13.94
C HIS A 186 -15.38 11.25 -15.04
N ASP A 187 -15.05 11.85 -16.18
CA ASP A 187 -14.51 11.18 -17.36
C ASP A 187 -15.48 10.17 -18.00
N ILE A 188 -15.17 9.69 -19.20
CA ILE A 188 -16.07 8.88 -20.03
C ILE A 188 -16.34 7.48 -19.45
N HIS A 189 -15.44 6.98 -18.59
CA HIS A 189 -15.42 5.60 -18.09
C HIS A 189 -16.70 5.19 -17.33
N HIS A 190 -17.32 6.11 -16.59
CA HIS A 190 -18.48 5.82 -15.73
C HIS A 190 -19.80 6.34 -16.28
N VAL A 191 -19.80 6.97 -17.46
CA VAL A 191 -21.01 7.56 -18.05
C VAL A 191 -22.13 6.53 -18.18
N GLY A 192 -21.82 5.33 -18.69
CA GLY A 192 -22.80 4.25 -18.80
C GLY A 192 -23.26 3.68 -17.45
N THR A 193 -22.39 3.67 -16.43
CA THR A 193 -22.76 3.21 -15.07
C THR A 193 -23.66 4.23 -14.38
N ALA A 194 -23.33 5.53 -14.49
CA ALA A 194 -24.10 6.64 -13.95
C ALA A 194 -25.52 6.69 -14.52
N ALA A 195 -25.64 6.74 -15.84
CA ALA A 195 -26.93 6.80 -16.52
C ALA A 195 -27.83 5.61 -16.14
N ARG A 196 -27.27 4.39 -16.11
CA ARG A 196 -28.02 3.18 -15.70
C ARG A 196 -28.41 3.22 -14.21
N ALA A 197 -27.54 3.67 -13.32
CA ALA A 197 -27.87 3.80 -11.89
C ALA A 197 -29.00 4.81 -11.64
N VAL A 198 -28.95 5.97 -12.30
CA VAL A 198 -30.01 6.98 -12.24
C VAL A 198 -31.32 6.44 -12.81
N ALA A 199 -31.27 5.78 -13.97
CA ALA A 199 -32.47 5.17 -14.57
C ALA A 199 -33.13 4.15 -13.64
N ARG A 200 -32.34 3.28 -12.99
CA ARG A 200 -32.85 2.32 -11.98
C ARG A 200 -33.49 3.04 -10.80
N ARG A 201 -32.86 4.10 -10.30
CA ARG A 201 -33.35 4.88 -9.14
C ARG A 201 -34.65 5.64 -9.46
N ARG A 202 -34.71 6.28 -10.63
CA ARG A 202 -35.93 6.92 -11.15
C ARG A 202 -37.06 5.92 -11.35
N ALA A 203 -36.78 4.74 -11.91
CA ALA A 203 -37.76 3.66 -12.07
C ALA A 203 -38.29 3.13 -10.73
N ALA A 204 -37.50 3.22 -9.66
CA ALA A 204 -37.93 2.90 -8.28
C ALA A 204 -38.69 4.07 -7.60
N GLY A 205 -39.01 5.14 -8.31
CA GLY A 205 -39.74 6.31 -7.78
C GLY A 205 -38.89 7.24 -6.92
N ARG A 206 -37.56 7.11 -6.95
CA ARG A 206 -36.64 7.99 -6.20
C ARG A 206 -36.09 9.07 -7.14
N PRO A 207 -36.17 10.36 -6.76
CA PRO A 207 -35.52 11.42 -7.53
C PRO A 207 -34.01 11.17 -7.55
N ALA A 208 -33.41 11.42 -8.70
CA ALA A 208 -31.99 11.22 -8.94
C ALA A 208 -31.57 12.09 -10.12
N MET A 209 -30.46 12.80 -9.96
CA MET A 209 -29.82 13.54 -11.04
C MET A 209 -28.41 13.01 -11.28
N TRP A 210 -27.88 13.21 -12.48
CA TRP A 210 -26.46 13.03 -12.73
C TRP A 210 -25.84 14.10 -13.61
N ILE A 211 -24.55 14.30 -13.36
CA ILE A 211 -23.68 15.25 -14.03
C ILE A 211 -22.60 14.45 -14.74
N TYR A 212 -22.38 14.75 -16.02
CA TYR A 212 -21.23 14.26 -16.77
C TYR A 212 -20.12 15.31 -16.81
N ASP A 213 -18.95 15.03 -16.24
CA ASP A 213 -17.76 15.89 -16.33
C ASP A 213 -16.78 15.36 -17.37
N ALA A 214 -16.87 15.94 -18.57
CA ALA A 214 -16.06 15.61 -19.74
C ALA A 214 -14.69 16.30 -19.67
N HIS A 215 -13.65 15.54 -19.32
CA HIS A 215 -12.29 16.06 -19.16
C HIS A 215 -11.55 16.26 -20.49
N GLU A 216 -11.94 15.52 -21.52
CA GLU A 216 -11.29 15.53 -22.83
C GLU A 216 -12.32 15.48 -23.97
N TYR A 217 -11.91 15.92 -25.17
CA TYR A 217 -12.70 15.75 -26.37
C TYR A 217 -12.53 14.32 -26.93
N VAL A 218 -13.46 13.43 -26.59
CA VAL A 218 -13.40 11.98 -26.89
C VAL A 218 -13.23 11.70 -28.38
N ALA A 219 -13.92 12.46 -29.25
CA ALA A 219 -13.82 12.29 -30.70
C ALA A 219 -12.45 12.68 -31.28
N GLY A 220 -11.66 13.50 -30.55
CA GLY A 220 -10.35 13.98 -30.98
C GLY A 220 -9.17 13.35 -30.23
N LEU A 221 -9.38 12.28 -29.47
CA LEU A 221 -8.31 11.63 -28.72
C LEU A 221 -7.16 11.20 -29.64
N PRO A 222 -5.90 11.42 -29.22
CA PRO A 222 -4.76 11.07 -30.05
C PRO A 222 -4.66 9.55 -30.22
N VAL A 223 -4.24 9.13 -31.42
CA VAL A 223 -4.13 7.72 -31.80
C VAL A 223 -2.67 7.29 -31.72
N TYR A 224 -2.26 6.84 -30.54
CA TYR A 224 -1.00 6.13 -30.34
C TYR A 224 -1.17 5.07 -29.23
N PRO A 225 -0.43 3.94 -29.30
CA PRO A 225 -0.57 2.85 -28.35
C PRO A 225 -0.54 3.32 -26.88
N PRO A 226 -1.47 2.83 -26.03
CA PRO A 226 -2.42 1.75 -26.29
C PRO A 226 -3.73 2.17 -26.98
N ARG A 227 -3.92 3.46 -27.30
CA ARG A 227 -5.15 3.96 -27.95
C ARG A 227 -5.14 3.64 -29.45
N THR A 228 -6.26 3.16 -29.95
CA THR A 228 -6.48 2.78 -31.35
C THR A 228 -7.68 3.52 -31.92
N PRO A 229 -7.79 3.71 -33.25
CA PRO A 229 -9.00 4.29 -33.85
C PRO A 229 -10.27 3.57 -33.42
N ARG A 230 -10.21 2.25 -33.34
CA ARG A 230 -11.32 1.40 -32.88
C ARG A 230 -11.72 1.67 -31.43
N SER A 231 -10.76 1.78 -30.50
CA SER A 231 -11.07 2.08 -29.10
C SER A 231 -11.65 3.48 -28.94
N ASN A 232 -11.11 4.48 -29.67
CA ASN A 232 -11.62 5.85 -29.62
C ASN A 232 -13.04 5.94 -30.18
N ALA A 233 -13.33 5.24 -31.29
CA ALA A 233 -14.68 5.11 -31.83
C ALA A 233 -15.65 4.43 -30.84
N ALA A 234 -15.15 3.47 -30.05
CA ALA A 234 -15.97 2.80 -29.03
C ALA A 234 -16.26 3.72 -27.83
N TRP A 235 -15.30 4.51 -27.38
CA TRP A 235 -15.54 5.53 -26.34
C TRP A 235 -16.53 6.59 -26.82
N LEU A 236 -16.41 7.00 -28.08
CA LEU A 236 -17.34 7.95 -28.70
C LEU A 236 -18.76 7.35 -28.84
N ASP A 237 -18.88 6.06 -29.16
CA ASP A 237 -20.16 5.35 -29.22
C ASP A 237 -20.82 5.29 -27.82
N LEU A 238 -20.03 5.08 -26.76
CA LEU A 238 -20.50 5.16 -25.38
C LEU A 238 -20.97 6.57 -25.01
N GLU A 239 -20.17 7.59 -25.32
CA GLU A 239 -20.52 9.00 -25.04
C GLU A 239 -21.82 9.39 -25.73
N LYS A 240 -21.94 9.08 -27.03
CA LYS A 240 -23.14 9.33 -27.86
C LYS A 240 -24.41 8.75 -27.27
N GLU A 241 -24.31 7.56 -26.67
CA GLU A 241 -25.48 6.87 -26.12
C GLU A 241 -26.05 7.60 -24.91
N PHE A 242 -25.19 8.12 -24.02
CA PHE A 242 -25.62 8.53 -22.68
C PHE A 242 -25.49 10.03 -22.39
N VAL A 243 -24.68 10.79 -23.13
CA VAL A 243 -24.44 12.22 -22.85
C VAL A 243 -25.72 13.06 -22.80
N ARG A 244 -26.74 12.69 -23.58
CA ARG A 244 -28.05 13.38 -23.62
C ARG A 244 -28.94 13.06 -22.43
N ASP A 245 -28.65 11.99 -21.70
CA ASP A 245 -29.42 11.59 -20.53
C ASP A 245 -28.94 12.34 -19.27
N ALA A 246 -27.83 13.07 -19.35
CA ALA A 246 -27.26 13.86 -18.26
C ALA A 246 -28.13 15.08 -17.94
N ASP A 247 -28.35 15.33 -16.66
CA ASP A 247 -29.08 16.54 -16.21
C ASP A 247 -28.20 17.79 -16.33
N ALA A 248 -26.88 17.62 -16.30
CA ALA A 248 -25.90 18.65 -16.66
C ALA A 248 -24.62 18.04 -17.22
N VAL A 249 -23.92 18.82 -18.05
CA VAL A 249 -22.58 18.49 -18.56
C VAL A 249 -21.60 19.56 -18.12
N ILE A 250 -20.45 19.14 -17.61
CA ILE A 250 -19.29 19.97 -17.28
C ILE A 250 -18.20 19.64 -18.30
N THR A 251 -17.42 20.64 -18.69
CA THR A 251 -16.19 20.42 -19.45
C THR A 251 -15.13 21.48 -19.12
N VAL A 252 -13.97 21.39 -19.76
CA VAL A 252 -12.75 22.12 -19.35
C VAL A 252 -12.53 23.44 -20.05
N THR A 253 -13.09 23.69 -21.24
CA THR A 253 -12.89 24.95 -21.98
C THR A 253 -14.16 25.39 -22.71
N ALA A 254 -14.31 26.70 -22.96
CA ALA A 254 -15.45 27.23 -23.70
C ALA A 254 -15.58 26.69 -25.14
N PRO A 255 -14.50 26.60 -25.94
CA PRO A 255 -14.58 25.97 -27.27
C PRO A 255 -15.03 24.51 -27.22
N LEU A 256 -14.63 23.76 -26.19
CA LEU A 256 -15.08 22.38 -26.02
C LEU A 256 -16.54 22.29 -25.60
N ALA A 257 -17.00 23.19 -24.73
CA ALA A 257 -18.41 23.28 -24.34
C ALA A 257 -19.31 23.53 -25.55
N GLU A 258 -18.93 24.46 -26.43
CA GLU A 258 -19.64 24.71 -27.69
C GLU A 258 -19.64 23.50 -28.61
N GLU A 259 -18.49 22.83 -28.76
CA GLU A 259 -18.37 21.64 -29.62
C GLU A 259 -19.22 20.47 -29.12
N ILE A 260 -19.15 20.14 -27.82
CA ILE A 260 -19.97 19.08 -27.19
C ILE A 260 -21.46 19.44 -27.30
N GLY A 261 -21.82 20.69 -26.99
CA GLY A 261 -23.20 21.18 -27.08
C GLY A 261 -23.77 21.04 -28.50
N ARG A 262 -22.98 21.40 -29.52
CA ARG A 262 -23.34 21.28 -30.92
C ARG A 262 -23.38 19.83 -31.40
N ALA A 263 -22.33 19.05 -31.11
CA ALA A 263 -22.18 17.66 -31.57
C ALA A 263 -23.30 16.76 -31.03
N TYR A 264 -23.71 17.00 -29.78
CA TYR A 264 -24.77 16.23 -29.13
C TYR A 264 -26.14 16.89 -29.13
N ALA A 265 -26.26 18.12 -29.64
CA ALA A 265 -27.50 18.91 -29.63
C ALA A 265 -28.09 19.05 -28.21
N LEU A 266 -27.24 19.43 -27.26
CA LEU A 266 -27.64 19.65 -25.87
C LEU A 266 -28.53 20.90 -25.76
N SER A 267 -29.52 20.86 -24.87
CA SER A 267 -30.44 21.98 -24.63
C SER A 267 -29.80 23.14 -23.88
N VAL A 268 -28.73 22.87 -23.13
CA VAL A 268 -27.95 23.82 -22.35
C VAL A 268 -26.48 23.63 -22.69
N THR A 269 -25.77 24.72 -22.89
CA THR A 269 -24.31 24.69 -23.10
C THR A 269 -23.63 24.11 -21.85
N PRO A 270 -22.69 23.16 -21.98
CA PRO A 270 -21.93 22.62 -20.87
C PRO A 270 -21.29 23.72 -20.00
N THR A 271 -21.28 23.52 -18.69
CA THR A 271 -20.62 24.45 -17.75
C THR A 271 -19.10 24.26 -17.84
N VAL A 272 -18.36 25.36 -17.92
CA VAL A 272 -16.90 25.30 -17.96
C VAL A 272 -16.36 25.31 -16.52
N VAL A 273 -15.61 24.27 -16.17
CA VAL A 273 -14.85 24.18 -14.92
C VAL A 273 -13.44 23.72 -15.31
N MET A 274 -12.47 24.61 -15.26
CA MET A 274 -11.07 24.34 -15.59
C MET A 274 -10.37 23.58 -14.46
N ASN A 275 -9.32 22.82 -14.79
CA ASN A 275 -8.39 22.32 -13.79
C ASN A 275 -7.28 23.36 -13.56
N ALA A 276 -7.60 24.37 -12.75
CA ALA A 276 -6.72 25.49 -12.43
C ALA A 276 -5.96 25.27 -11.11
N PRO A 277 -4.76 25.87 -10.93
CA PRO A 277 -4.08 25.92 -9.64
C PRO A 277 -4.91 26.72 -8.63
N VAL A 278 -4.71 26.43 -7.34
CA VAL A 278 -5.28 27.25 -6.26
C VAL A 278 -4.57 28.60 -6.27
N PHE A 279 -5.34 29.69 -6.24
CA PHE A 279 -4.74 31.03 -6.22
C PHE A 279 -4.06 31.26 -4.87
N SER A 280 -2.84 31.79 -4.90
CA SER A 280 -2.10 32.22 -3.72
C SER A 280 -1.58 33.62 -3.97
N GLU A 281 -1.86 34.55 -3.06
CA GLU A 281 -1.35 35.93 -3.14
C GLU A 281 0.17 36.00 -2.99
N THR A 282 0.78 34.99 -2.37
CA THR A 282 2.23 34.87 -2.20
C THR A 282 2.74 33.54 -2.74
N LEU A 283 3.79 33.61 -3.56
CA LEU A 283 4.58 32.43 -3.90
C LEU A 283 5.45 32.04 -2.71
N ARG A 284 5.71 30.75 -2.57
CA ARG A 284 6.52 30.23 -1.48
C ARG A 284 8.02 30.46 -1.74
N ASP A 285 8.77 30.78 -0.68
CA ASP A 285 10.23 30.98 -0.70
C ASP A 285 11.01 29.87 0.04
N ASP A 286 10.35 28.79 0.47
CA ASP A 286 10.94 27.78 1.37
C ASP A 286 11.73 26.67 0.68
N GLU A 287 11.61 26.51 -0.64
CA GLU A 287 12.34 25.52 -1.44
C GLU A 287 13.16 26.17 -2.57
N PRO A 288 14.31 25.59 -2.94
CA PRO A 288 15.13 26.08 -4.04
C PRO A 288 14.35 26.02 -5.36
N GLY A 289 14.30 27.15 -6.07
CA GLY A 289 13.63 27.26 -7.36
C GLY A 289 14.32 26.49 -8.48
N ILE A 290 13.64 26.34 -9.62
CA ILE A 290 14.13 25.58 -10.77
C ILE A 290 15.51 26.06 -11.28
N ARG A 291 15.78 27.37 -11.21
CA ARG A 291 17.08 27.93 -11.60
C ARG A 291 18.24 27.38 -10.76
N GLU A 292 18.03 27.27 -9.45
CA GLU A 292 19.01 26.70 -8.53
C GLU A 292 19.16 25.19 -8.74
N ALA A 293 18.07 24.47 -8.99
CA ALA A 293 18.11 23.05 -9.34
C ALA A 293 18.92 22.78 -10.63
N CYS A 294 18.94 23.74 -11.55
CA CYS A 294 19.77 23.72 -12.76
C CYS A 294 21.21 24.23 -12.55
N GLY A 295 21.55 24.78 -11.38
CA GLY A 295 22.85 25.38 -11.10
C GLY A 295 23.18 26.62 -11.93
N LEU A 296 22.17 27.40 -12.32
CA LEU A 296 22.33 28.53 -13.24
C LEU A 296 22.46 29.87 -12.52
N ALA A 297 23.21 30.79 -13.14
CA ALA A 297 23.32 32.17 -12.66
C ALA A 297 22.01 32.96 -12.89
N PRO A 298 21.76 34.05 -12.14
CA PRO A 298 20.55 34.86 -12.29
C PRO A 298 20.34 35.41 -13.71
N GLU A 299 21.41 35.80 -14.39
CA GLU A 299 21.35 36.42 -15.73
C GLU A 299 21.19 35.43 -16.89
N THR A 300 21.29 34.12 -16.62
CA THR A 300 21.24 33.09 -17.67
C THR A 300 19.79 32.87 -18.13
N PRO A 301 19.43 33.07 -19.41
CA PRO A 301 18.06 32.86 -19.86
C PRO A 301 17.62 31.40 -19.68
N LEU A 302 16.55 31.18 -18.93
CA LEU A 302 16.01 29.87 -18.58
C LEU A 302 14.56 29.72 -19.08
N VAL A 303 14.39 28.81 -20.01
CA VAL A 303 13.09 28.41 -20.56
C VAL A 303 12.65 27.12 -19.89
N VAL A 304 11.37 27.01 -19.53
CA VAL A 304 10.85 25.82 -18.83
C VAL A 304 9.70 25.14 -19.56
N TYR A 305 9.75 23.81 -19.57
CA TYR A 305 8.61 22.94 -19.81
C TYR A 305 8.38 22.05 -18.57
N SER A 306 7.15 21.95 -18.10
CA SER A 306 6.74 21.03 -17.03
C SER A 306 5.64 20.12 -17.54
N GLY A 307 5.79 18.80 -17.42
CA GLY A 307 4.77 17.85 -17.85
C GLY A 307 5.29 16.47 -18.27
N GLY A 308 4.38 15.65 -18.79
CA GLY A 308 4.72 14.33 -19.30
C GLY A 308 5.47 14.40 -20.62
N VAL A 309 6.59 13.70 -20.72
CA VAL A 309 7.39 13.66 -21.96
C VAL A 309 6.84 12.59 -22.90
N THR A 310 6.10 13.03 -23.92
CA THR A 310 5.58 12.18 -25.00
C THR A 310 5.70 12.88 -26.35
N HIS A 311 5.65 12.13 -27.44
CA HIS A 311 5.70 12.70 -28.78
C HIS A 311 4.56 13.72 -29.01
N ALA A 312 3.34 13.39 -28.58
CA ALA A 312 2.17 14.26 -28.74
C ALA A 312 2.26 15.60 -27.99
N ARG A 313 3.14 15.68 -26.98
CA ARG A 313 3.42 16.91 -26.23
C ARG A 313 4.48 17.80 -26.89
N GLY A 314 5.14 17.33 -27.96
CA GLY A 314 6.06 18.11 -28.80
C GLY A 314 7.35 18.61 -28.12
N VAL A 315 7.74 18.04 -26.98
CA VAL A 315 8.93 18.48 -26.23
C VAL A 315 10.23 18.38 -27.07
N HIS A 316 10.27 17.47 -28.04
CA HIS A 316 11.40 17.32 -28.97
C HIS A 316 11.62 18.58 -29.82
N THR A 317 10.56 19.28 -30.25
CA THR A 317 10.65 20.54 -31.00
C THR A 317 11.40 21.62 -30.21
N LEU A 318 11.30 21.62 -28.87
CA LEU A 318 12.07 22.55 -28.02
C LEU A 318 13.56 22.25 -28.07
N VAL A 319 13.94 20.97 -27.98
CA VAL A 319 15.34 20.54 -28.05
C VAL A 319 15.92 20.83 -29.44
N GLU A 320 15.15 20.58 -30.49
CA GLU A 320 15.50 20.89 -31.89
C GLU A 320 15.66 22.40 -32.16
N ALA A 321 14.99 23.25 -31.38
CA ALA A 321 15.08 24.70 -31.47
C ALA A 321 16.34 25.27 -30.76
N MET A 322 16.91 24.54 -29.79
CA MET A 322 18.05 25.01 -28.98
C MET A 322 19.31 25.43 -29.78
N PRO A 323 19.68 24.80 -30.91
CA PRO A 323 20.80 25.26 -31.73
C PRO A 323 20.63 26.69 -32.27
N ALA A 324 19.39 27.14 -32.48
CA ALA A 324 19.08 28.49 -32.95
C ALA A 324 19.03 29.54 -31.82
N MET A 325 19.17 29.12 -30.56
CA MET A 325 19.07 29.97 -29.37
C MET A 325 20.34 29.85 -28.50
N PRO A 326 21.50 30.35 -28.96
CA PRO A 326 22.75 30.25 -28.19
C PRO A 326 22.62 30.99 -26.85
N GLY A 327 23.09 30.36 -25.77
CA GLY A 327 23.07 30.92 -24.42
C GLY A 327 21.75 30.74 -23.66
N VAL A 328 20.68 30.26 -24.30
CA VAL A 328 19.41 29.91 -23.63
C VAL A 328 19.49 28.49 -23.08
N HIS A 329 19.09 28.29 -21.82
CA HIS A 329 18.96 26.96 -21.21
C HIS A 329 17.51 26.50 -21.21
N LEU A 330 17.30 25.19 -21.36
CA LEU A 330 15.99 24.55 -21.32
C LEU A 330 15.91 23.62 -20.11
N ALA A 331 14.97 23.86 -19.21
CA ALA A 331 14.62 22.93 -18.15
C ALA A 331 13.32 22.17 -18.48
N VAL A 332 13.36 20.85 -18.33
CA VAL A 332 12.23 19.95 -18.54
C VAL A 332 11.93 19.22 -17.22
N VAL A 333 10.86 19.63 -16.53
CA VAL A 333 10.35 18.94 -15.34
C VAL A 333 9.55 17.72 -15.80
N CYS A 334 10.15 16.55 -15.67
CA CYS A 334 9.72 15.30 -16.28
C CYS A 334 8.74 14.54 -15.38
N VAL A 335 7.45 14.50 -15.74
CA VAL A 335 6.44 13.70 -15.03
C VAL A 335 6.31 12.32 -15.70
N PRO A 336 6.40 11.19 -14.97
CA PRO A 336 6.48 11.04 -13.52
C PRO A 336 7.90 11.12 -12.92
N HIS A 337 8.96 10.96 -13.72
CA HIS A 337 10.35 11.13 -13.32
C HIS A 337 11.26 11.27 -14.56
N ASN A 338 12.50 11.72 -14.38
CA ASN A 338 13.46 11.91 -15.46
C ASN A 338 14.10 10.60 -15.98
N ARG A 339 13.87 9.46 -15.31
CA ARG A 339 14.41 8.14 -15.69
C ARG A 339 13.48 7.32 -16.58
N THR A 340 12.90 7.90 -17.63
CA THR A 340 11.98 7.20 -18.55
C THR A 340 12.57 7.08 -19.95
N ARG A 341 12.12 6.10 -20.75
CA ARG A 341 12.57 5.93 -22.14
C ARG A 341 12.36 7.18 -23.01
N PRO A 342 11.20 7.87 -22.97
CA PRO A 342 11.03 9.12 -23.73
C PRO A 342 11.99 10.23 -23.30
N VAL A 343 12.31 10.33 -22.01
CA VAL A 343 13.29 11.31 -21.51
C VAL A 343 14.70 10.97 -21.96
N GLN A 344 15.07 9.68 -21.98
CA GLN A 344 16.34 9.25 -22.56
C GLN A 344 16.45 9.64 -24.04
N ALA A 345 15.38 9.46 -24.82
CA ALA A 345 15.37 9.88 -26.23
C ALA A 345 15.58 11.39 -26.42
N LEU A 346 15.08 12.23 -25.49
CA LEU A 346 15.39 13.67 -25.51
C LEU A 346 16.87 13.96 -25.21
N ARG A 347 17.47 13.20 -24.28
CA ARG A 347 18.91 13.31 -23.98
C ARG A 347 19.75 12.94 -25.19
N ASP A 348 19.46 11.81 -25.83
CA ASP A 348 20.16 11.34 -27.02
C ASP A 348 20.02 12.36 -28.18
N LEU A 349 18.84 12.97 -28.33
CA LEU A 349 18.59 14.04 -29.30
C LEU A 349 19.44 15.29 -29.01
N ALA A 350 19.52 15.71 -27.74
CA ALA A 350 20.32 16.87 -27.34
C ALA A 350 21.82 16.65 -27.57
N GLU A 351 22.33 15.46 -27.25
CA GLU A 351 23.72 15.06 -27.52
C GLU A 351 24.01 15.07 -29.03
N GLY A 352 23.10 14.53 -29.85
CA GLY A 352 23.22 14.53 -31.31
C GLY A 352 23.23 15.94 -31.93
N LEU A 353 22.60 16.91 -31.26
CA LEU A 353 22.55 18.32 -31.65
C LEU A 353 23.65 19.17 -31.00
N GLY A 354 24.42 18.62 -30.05
CA GLY A 354 25.45 19.33 -29.31
C GLY A 354 24.92 20.44 -28.40
N VAL A 355 23.78 20.20 -27.74
CA VAL A 355 23.10 21.16 -26.83
C VAL A 355 22.83 20.56 -25.45
N ASP A 356 23.43 19.40 -25.15
CA ASP A 356 23.26 18.65 -23.91
C ASP A 356 23.73 19.41 -22.66
N ASP A 357 24.72 20.31 -22.81
CA ASP A 357 25.21 21.20 -21.75
C ASP A 357 24.18 22.24 -21.30
N ARG A 358 23.13 22.48 -22.10
CA ARG A 358 22.07 23.46 -21.85
C ARG A 358 20.70 22.84 -21.58
N LEU A 359 20.58 21.52 -21.63
CA LEU A 359 19.34 20.78 -21.36
C LEU A 359 19.36 20.20 -19.94
N HIS A 360 18.39 20.62 -19.11
CA HIS A 360 18.23 20.17 -17.73
C HIS A 360 16.98 19.29 -17.59
N LEU A 361 17.17 18.01 -17.25
CA LEU A 361 16.08 17.03 -17.10
C LEU A 361 15.83 16.75 -15.61
N LEU A 362 14.77 17.31 -15.05
CA LEU A 362 14.50 17.32 -13.61
C LEU A 362 13.35 16.37 -13.23
N ASP A 363 13.41 15.84 -12.01
CA ASP A 363 12.29 15.13 -11.40
C ASP A 363 11.18 16.12 -10.97
N PRO A 364 9.92 15.69 -10.86
CA PRO A 364 8.82 16.57 -10.50
C PRO A 364 8.83 16.90 -9.00
N VAL A 365 8.31 18.08 -8.67
CA VAL A 365 8.01 18.51 -7.29
C VAL A 365 6.55 18.19 -6.93
N ALA A 366 6.19 18.32 -5.65
CA ALA A 366 4.81 18.18 -5.19
C ALA A 366 3.89 19.15 -5.96
N PRO A 367 2.65 18.75 -6.34
CA PRO A 367 1.76 19.55 -7.19
C PRO A 367 1.59 21.00 -6.73
N GLU A 368 1.63 21.22 -5.42
CA GLU A 368 1.41 22.54 -4.85
C GLU A 368 2.68 23.39 -4.78
N ALA A 369 3.86 22.81 -4.91
CA ALA A 369 5.14 23.53 -5.01
C ALA A 369 5.47 23.91 -6.46
N VAL A 370 4.69 23.46 -7.45
CA VAL A 370 5.03 23.62 -8.87
C VAL A 370 5.14 25.10 -9.27
N SER A 371 4.15 25.94 -8.96
CA SER A 371 4.22 27.36 -9.36
C SER A 371 5.39 28.10 -8.71
N SER A 372 5.67 27.89 -7.42
CA SER A 372 6.83 28.50 -6.74
C SER A 372 8.15 27.97 -7.30
N PHE A 373 8.26 26.67 -7.56
CA PHE A 373 9.44 26.06 -8.15
C PHE A 373 9.74 26.65 -9.54
N LEU A 374 8.71 26.85 -10.36
CA LEU A 374 8.84 27.38 -11.72
C LEU A 374 9.12 28.89 -11.78
N ALA A 375 8.77 29.66 -10.74
CA ALA A 375 8.80 31.13 -10.74
C ALA A 375 10.17 31.77 -11.02
N SER A 376 11.26 31.03 -10.84
CA SER A 376 12.63 31.51 -11.12
C SER A 376 13.08 31.36 -12.59
N ALA A 377 12.24 30.73 -13.44
CA ALA A 377 12.45 30.70 -14.89
C ALA A 377 12.08 32.04 -15.54
N ASP A 378 12.46 32.23 -16.79
CA ASP A 378 12.17 33.46 -17.56
C ASP A 378 10.95 33.32 -18.47
N LEU A 379 10.59 32.09 -18.83
CA LEU A 379 9.54 31.80 -19.82
C LEU A 379 9.02 30.35 -19.69
N GLY A 380 7.70 30.17 -19.73
CA GLY A 380 7.07 28.85 -19.84
C GLY A 380 6.69 28.49 -21.29
N VAL A 381 7.02 27.29 -21.76
CA VAL A 381 6.68 26.82 -23.11
C VAL A 381 5.68 25.66 -23.09
N HIS A 382 4.76 25.66 -24.06
CA HIS A 382 3.86 24.53 -24.31
C HIS A 382 3.81 24.14 -25.81
N PRO A 383 4.66 23.21 -26.28
CA PRO A 383 4.84 22.86 -27.70
C PRO A 383 3.89 21.75 -28.18
N MET A 384 2.64 21.77 -27.75
CA MET A 384 1.70 20.69 -28.03
C MET A 384 1.43 20.51 -29.53
N LEU A 385 1.32 19.28 -30.02
CA LEU A 385 1.08 19.01 -31.45
C LEU A 385 -0.40 19.03 -31.80
N HIS A 386 -0.73 19.23 -33.08
CA HIS A 386 -2.09 19.19 -33.61
C HIS A 386 -2.71 17.78 -33.53
N PHE A 387 -3.50 17.56 -32.49
CA PHE A 387 -4.43 16.44 -32.37
C PHE A 387 -5.82 17.00 -32.08
N GLY A 388 -6.88 16.28 -32.47
CA GLY A 388 -8.25 16.79 -32.36
C GLY A 388 -8.62 17.28 -30.95
N SER A 389 -8.17 16.60 -29.91
CA SER A 389 -8.38 16.99 -28.50
C SER A 389 -7.47 18.14 -28.05
N HIS A 390 -6.27 18.24 -28.60
CA HIS A 390 -5.33 19.32 -28.32
C HIS A 390 -5.82 20.67 -28.85
N GLU A 391 -6.61 20.69 -29.94
CA GLU A 391 -7.25 21.92 -30.44
C GLU A 391 -8.16 22.60 -29.41
N PHE A 392 -8.71 21.85 -28.47
CA PHE A 392 -9.63 22.35 -27.44
C PHE A 392 -9.01 22.48 -26.06
N ALA A 393 -7.76 22.04 -25.87
CA ALA A 393 -7.15 21.90 -24.56
C ALA A 393 -6.47 23.19 -24.08
N LEU A 394 -6.75 23.56 -22.82
CA LEU A 394 -5.92 24.47 -22.02
C LEU A 394 -5.30 23.65 -20.87
N PRO A 395 -4.08 23.12 -21.06
CA PRO A 395 -3.46 22.23 -20.09
C PRO A 395 -3.14 22.97 -18.78
N ASN A 396 -3.23 22.28 -17.64
CA ASN A 396 -2.97 22.86 -16.31
C ASN A 396 -1.67 23.67 -16.22
N LYS A 397 -0.64 23.19 -16.91
CA LYS A 397 0.71 23.78 -16.94
C LYS A 397 0.71 25.22 -17.45
N LEU A 398 -0.21 25.55 -18.36
CA LEU A 398 -0.43 26.92 -18.80
C LEU A 398 -0.79 27.84 -17.64
N PHE A 399 -1.72 27.42 -16.78
CA PHE A 399 -2.17 28.20 -15.63
C PHE A 399 -1.12 28.23 -14.51
N GLU A 400 -0.39 27.13 -14.30
CA GLU A 400 0.74 27.10 -13.36
C GLU A 400 1.84 28.11 -13.73
N TYR A 401 2.14 28.27 -15.03
CA TYR A 401 3.07 29.28 -15.52
C TYR A 401 2.57 30.71 -15.27
N LEU A 402 1.28 30.97 -15.54
CA LEU A 402 0.69 32.28 -15.25
C LEU A 402 0.74 32.63 -13.77
N HIS A 403 0.40 31.68 -12.90
CA HIS A 403 0.47 31.86 -11.44
C HIS A 403 1.92 31.97 -10.95
N ALA A 404 2.89 31.44 -11.69
CA ALA A 404 4.32 31.66 -11.45
C ALA A 404 4.83 33.01 -12.02
N GLY A 405 3.96 33.82 -12.63
CA GLY A 405 4.33 35.09 -13.25
C GLY A 405 5.08 34.93 -14.59
N LEU A 406 5.09 33.75 -15.20
CA LEU A 406 5.89 33.48 -16.38
C LEU A 406 5.15 33.86 -17.68
N PRO A 407 5.80 34.60 -18.59
CA PRO A 407 5.29 34.76 -19.94
C PRO A 407 5.34 33.44 -20.71
N LEU A 408 4.52 33.36 -21.76
CA LEU A 408 4.22 32.09 -22.44
C LEU A 408 4.71 32.07 -23.89
N ALA A 409 5.24 30.92 -24.32
CA ALA A 409 5.32 30.58 -25.74
C ALA A 409 4.54 29.28 -25.97
N VAL A 410 3.59 29.28 -26.90
CA VAL A 410 2.74 28.10 -27.15
C VAL A 410 2.68 27.77 -28.62
N SER A 411 2.44 26.49 -28.94
CA SER A 411 2.12 26.10 -30.31
C SER A 411 0.76 26.66 -30.76
N ASP A 412 0.54 26.69 -32.07
CA ASP A 412 -0.64 27.21 -32.74
C ASP A 412 -1.88 26.29 -32.68
N CYS A 413 -1.92 25.36 -31.70
CA CYS A 413 -3.18 24.71 -31.33
C CYS A 413 -4.23 25.77 -30.98
N ARG A 414 -5.46 25.60 -31.49
CA ARG A 414 -6.49 26.66 -31.48
C ARG A 414 -6.74 27.26 -30.10
N ALA A 415 -7.02 26.46 -29.07
CA ALA A 415 -7.32 26.98 -27.73
C ALA A 415 -6.13 27.72 -27.10
N LEU A 416 -4.91 27.23 -27.28
CA LEU A 416 -3.69 27.85 -26.75
C LEU A 416 -3.38 29.18 -27.43
N SER A 417 -3.43 29.21 -28.77
CA SER A 417 -3.16 30.41 -29.55
C SER A 417 -4.19 31.51 -29.29
N GLU A 418 -5.48 31.16 -29.23
CA GLU A 418 -6.55 32.09 -28.86
C GLU A 418 -6.33 32.64 -27.44
N PHE A 419 -5.93 31.80 -26.49
CA PHE A 419 -5.68 32.21 -25.10
C PHE A 419 -4.52 33.20 -25.00
N VAL A 420 -3.36 32.87 -25.56
CA VAL A 420 -2.15 33.70 -25.46
C VAL A 420 -2.34 35.03 -26.18
N THR A 421 -3.00 35.01 -27.35
CA THR A 421 -3.26 36.22 -28.13
C THR A 421 -4.27 37.13 -27.44
N ARG A 422 -5.39 36.57 -26.93
CA ARG A 422 -6.46 37.36 -26.28
C ARG A 422 -5.98 38.03 -25.00
N ASN A 423 -5.15 37.33 -24.22
CA ASN A 423 -4.66 37.82 -22.95
C ASN A 423 -3.36 38.65 -23.07
N GLU A 424 -2.72 38.63 -24.25
CA GLU A 424 -1.45 39.32 -24.56
C GLU A 424 -0.31 38.94 -23.58
N VAL A 425 -0.20 37.65 -23.26
CA VAL A 425 0.72 37.09 -22.25
C VAL A 425 1.95 36.38 -22.84
N GLY A 426 2.19 36.51 -24.14
CA GLY A 426 3.20 35.70 -24.79
C GLY A 426 3.23 35.76 -26.32
N ALA A 427 3.75 34.69 -26.93
CA ALA A 427 3.81 34.48 -28.36
C ALA A 427 3.32 33.08 -28.77
N VAL A 428 2.96 32.95 -30.04
CA VAL A 428 2.51 31.69 -30.66
C VAL A 428 3.51 31.29 -31.74
N PHE A 429 3.84 30.00 -31.81
CA PHE A 429 4.67 29.42 -32.87
C PHE A 429 3.97 28.27 -33.57
N THR A 430 4.44 27.91 -34.76
CA THR A 430 3.90 26.80 -35.54
C THR A 430 4.33 25.46 -34.94
N ALA A 431 3.39 24.58 -34.66
CA ALA A 431 3.68 23.24 -34.15
C ALA A 431 4.63 22.48 -35.10
N GLU A 432 5.54 21.70 -34.53
CA GLU A 432 6.57 20.94 -35.28
C GLU A 432 7.56 21.79 -36.09
N ASP A 433 7.60 23.12 -35.89
CA ASP A 433 8.58 24.02 -36.51
C ASP A 433 9.57 24.57 -35.46
N PRO A 434 10.78 23.98 -35.34
CA PRO A 434 11.80 24.46 -34.40
C PRO A 434 12.26 25.90 -34.65
N ALA A 435 12.25 26.37 -35.91
CA ALA A 435 12.69 27.73 -36.23
C ALA A 435 11.65 28.77 -35.78
N SER A 436 10.37 28.48 -36.03
CA SER A 436 9.26 29.29 -35.52
C SER A 436 9.25 29.29 -33.98
N CYS A 437 9.46 28.13 -33.37
CA CYS A 437 9.57 27.99 -31.90
C CYS A 437 10.72 28.84 -31.33
N ALA A 438 11.92 28.75 -31.90
CA ALA A 438 13.07 29.56 -31.49
C ALA A 438 12.79 31.06 -31.60
N SER A 439 12.19 31.50 -32.72
CA SER A 439 11.85 32.90 -32.94
C SER A 439 10.85 33.42 -31.91
N ALA A 440 9.82 32.64 -31.58
CA ALA A 440 8.83 33.02 -30.58
C ALA A 440 9.42 33.09 -29.17
N ILE A 441 10.27 32.13 -28.79
CA ILE A 441 10.96 32.13 -27.49
C ILE A 441 11.86 33.37 -27.37
N LEU A 442 12.65 33.68 -28.39
CA LEU A 442 13.54 34.85 -28.38
C LEU A 442 12.77 36.18 -28.32
N ASP A 443 11.64 36.28 -29.04
CA ASP A 443 10.76 37.47 -28.96
C ASP A 443 10.19 37.66 -27.55
N VAL A 444 9.66 36.61 -26.94
CA VAL A 444 9.11 36.68 -25.58
C VAL A 444 10.21 37.02 -24.56
N LEU A 445 11.40 36.40 -24.66
CA LEU A 445 12.53 36.74 -23.80
C LEU A 445 12.95 38.21 -23.93
N SER A 446 12.85 38.80 -25.12
CA SER A 446 13.15 40.22 -25.34
C SER A 446 12.15 41.18 -24.69
N ARG A 447 10.94 40.69 -24.39
CA ARG A 447 9.83 41.44 -23.77
C ARG A 447 9.47 40.91 -22.38
N ARG A 448 10.33 40.07 -21.78
CA ARG A 448 10.00 39.28 -20.58
C ARG A 448 9.51 40.13 -19.41
N ASP A 449 10.19 41.25 -19.13
CA ASP A 449 9.89 42.07 -17.95
C ASP A 449 8.52 42.74 -18.08
N ALA A 450 8.18 43.22 -19.29
CA ALA A 450 6.88 43.84 -19.57
C ALA A 450 5.73 42.82 -19.53
N LEU A 451 5.97 41.59 -20.03
CA LEU A 451 4.97 40.53 -19.98
C LEU A 451 4.79 40.00 -18.55
N HIS A 452 5.88 39.84 -17.80
CA HIS A 452 5.85 39.48 -16.39
C HIS A 452 5.05 40.50 -15.58
N GLU A 453 5.37 41.80 -15.72
CA GLU A 453 4.66 42.89 -15.03
C GLU A 453 3.16 42.86 -15.33
N ARG A 454 2.79 42.66 -16.60
CA ARG A 454 1.37 42.50 -16.98
C ARG A 454 0.71 41.32 -16.26
N ILE A 455 1.38 40.16 -16.22
CA ILE A 455 0.81 38.94 -15.63
C ILE A 455 0.58 39.10 -14.13
N VAL A 456 1.54 39.69 -13.41
CA VAL A 456 1.47 39.81 -11.95
C VAL A 456 0.63 40.99 -11.47
N THR A 457 0.38 42.00 -12.31
CA THR A 457 -0.36 43.21 -11.91
C THR A 457 -1.83 43.22 -12.34
N ASP A 458 -2.25 42.39 -13.30
CA ASP A 458 -3.65 42.32 -13.76
C ASP A 458 -4.43 41.22 -13.00
N PRO A 459 -5.29 41.58 -12.02
CA PRO A 459 -6.08 40.59 -11.29
C PRO A 459 -7.09 39.88 -12.21
N GLY A 460 -7.54 40.57 -13.27
CA GLY A 460 -8.46 40.02 -14.26
C GLY A 460 -7.84 38.90 -15.10
N LEU A 461 -6.52 38.74 -15.02
CA LEU A 461 -5.79 37.65 -15.66
C LEU A 461 -5.72 36.40 -14.78
N LEU A 462 -5.42 36.54 -13.49
CA LEU A 462 -5.16 35.37 -12.61
C LEU A 462 -6.45 34.80 -12.00
N GLU A 463 -7.40 35.66 -11.62
CA GLU A 463 -8.61 35.26 -10.91
C GLU A 463 -9.48 34.28 -11.73
N PRO A 464 -9.80 34.52 -13.02
CA PRO A 464 -10.63 33.59 -13.80
C PRO A 464 -9.98 32.23 -14.04
N TYR A 465 -8.64 32.16 -13.96
CA TYR A 465 -7.85 30.94 -14.13
C TYR A 465 -7.34 30.40 -12.79
N SER A 466 -8.06 30.70 -11.70
CA SER A 466 -7.84 30.14 -10.36
C SER A 466 -8.86 29.05 -10.04
N TRP A 467 -8.47 28.11 -9.18
CA TRP A 467 -9.39 27.13 -8.64
C TRP A 467 -10.55 27.77 -7.86
N ASN A 468 -10.33 28.85 -7.12
CA ASN A 468 -11.38 29.53 -6.34
C ASN A 468 -12.54 29.97 -7.26
N HIS A 469 -12.23 30.52 -8.44
CA HIS A 469 -13.22 30.89 -9.44
C HIS A 469 -13.93 29.65 -10.06
N GLN A 470 -13.17 28.57 -10.32
CA GLN A 470 -13.75 27.32 -10.84
C GLN A 470 -14.67 26.64 -9.82
N ALA A 471 -14.32 26.68 -8.53
CA ALA A 471 -15.13 26.17 -7.43
C ALA A 471 -16.44 26.94 -7.29
N ALA A 472 -16.44 28.26 -7.46
CA ALA A 472 -17.66 29.07 -7.51
C ALA A 472 -18.56 28.66 -8.69
N SER A 473 -17.99 28.51 -9.88
CA SER A 473 -18.72 28.03 -11.08
C SER A 473 -19.34 26.65 -10.88
N LEU A 474 -18.62 25.74 -10.21
CA LEU A 474 -19.12 24.41 -9.85
C LEU A 474 -20.28 24.50 -8.86
N ARG A 475 -20.13 25.25 -7.75
CA ARG A 475 -21.20 25.44 -6.75
C ARG A 475 -22.45 26.07 -7.37
N ASP A 476 -22.28 27.04 -8.27
CA ASP A 476 -23.38 27.66 -9.01
C ASP A 476 -24.14 26.69 -9.91
N LEU A 477 -23.45 25.73 -10.54
CA LEU A 477 -24.13 24.66 -11.27
C LEU A 477 -24.99 23.81 -10.34
N TYR A 478 -24.44 23.37 -9.20
CA TYR A 478 -25.20 22.58 -8.23
C TYR A 478 -26.40 23.35 -7.68
N ARG A 479 -26.24 24.64 -7.43
CA ARG A 479 -27.31 25.54 -6.99
C ARG A 479 -28.45 25.65 -8.01
N ARG A 480 -28.13 25.75 -9.30
CA ARG A 480 -29.14 25.72 -10.38
C ARG A 480 -29.89 24.39 -10.46
N LEU A 481 -29.22 23.28 -10.12
CA LEU A 481 -29.82 21.94 -10.17
C LEU A 481 -30.64 21.61 -8.92
N LEU A 482 -30.22 22.05 -7.74
CA LEU A 482 -30.76 21.63 -6.44
C LEU A 482 -31.56 22.71 -5.70
N GLY A 483 -31.41 23.98 -6.08
CA GLY A 483 -31.96 25.15 -5.39
C GLY A 483 -30.94 25.86 -4.47
N ASP A 484 -31.21 27.13 -4.15
CA ASP A 484 -30.32 28.00 -3.35
C ASP A 484 -30.10 27.50 -1.91
N ASP A 485 -31.06 26.77 -1.33
CA ASP A 485 -30.95 26.25 0.04
C ASP A 485 -30.00 25.04 0.16
N ALA A 486 -29.65 24.40 -0.96
CA ALA A 486 -28.85 23.16 -0.96
C ALA A 486 -27.33 23.40 -1.01
N VAL A 487 -26.89 24.52 -1.61
CA VAL A 487 -25.48 24.91 -1.73
C VAL A 487 -25.36 26.43 -1.51
N PRO A 488 -24.68 26.90 -0.46
CA PRO A 488 -24.52 28.31 -0.15
C PRO A 488 -23.61 29.02 -1.16
N VAL A 489 -23.87 30.32 -1.34
CA VAL A 489 -23.14 31.20 -2.27
C VAL A 489 -21.67 31.34 -1.86
N GLU A 490 -21.41 31.50 -0.56
CA GLU A 490 -20.06 31.52 -0.01
C GLU A 490 -19.76 30.20 0.71
N PRO A 491 -18.52 29.69 0.62
CA PRO A 491 -18.18 28.44 1.25
C PRO A 491 -18.12 28.65 2.77
N THR A 492 -18.47 27.61 3.53
CA THR A 492 -18.44 27.62 4.99
C THR A 492 -17.04 27.38 5.56
N ALA A 493 -16.13 26.84 4.75
CA ALA A 493 -14.71 26.65 5.01
C ALA A 493 -13.92 26.78 3.69
N GLU A 494 -12.60 26.96 3.73
CA GLU A 494 -11.74 26.80 2.56
C GLU A 494 -10.68 25.74 2.87
N THR A 495 -10.86 24.55 2.31
CA THR A 495 -9.96 23.43 2.54
C THR A 495 -8.85 23.40 1.50
N SER A 496 -7.60 23.51 1.96
CA SER A 496 -6.43 23.27 1.12
C SER A 496 -6.15 21.78 0.97
N LEU A 497 -5.84 21.33 -0.25
CA LEU A 497 -5.39 19.95 -0.50
C LEU A 497 -4.10 19.56 0.24
N ARG A 498 -3.33 20.52 0.75
CA ARG A 498 -2.11 20.24 1.53
C ARG A 498 -2.42 19.78 2.95
N ASP A 499 -3.53 20.26 3.51
CA ASP A 499 -3.88 20.08 4.91
C ASP A 499 -4.77 18.85 5.13
N VAL A 500 -5.02 18.09 4.05
CA VAL A 500 -5.87 16.90 4.08
C VAL A 500 -5.01 15.63 4.13
N SER A 501 -5.17 14.89 5.22
CA SER A 501 -4.66 13.53 5.35
C SER A 501 -5.82 12.55 5.19
N GLU A 502 -5.65 11.54 4.35
CA GLU A 502 -6.63 10.45 4.25
C GLU A 502 -6.52 9.52 5.46
N ARG A 503 -7.66 9.12 6.05
CA ARG A 503 -7.72 8.24 7.24
C ARG A 503 -8.74 7.13 7.03
N PHE A 504 -8.43 5.91 7.45
CA PHE A 504 -9.40 4.80 7.38
C PHE A 504 -10.64 5.07 8.25
N VAL A 505 -11.82 4.73 7.73
CA VAL A 505 -13.04 4.71 8.53
C VAL A 505 -12.92 3.59 9.54
N THR A 506 -12.90 3.92 10.83
CA THR A 506 -12.91 2.93 11.91
C THR A 506 -14.34 2.47 12.22
N ARG A 507 -14.47 1.26 12.75
CA ARG A 507 -15.75 0.66 13.15
C ARG A 507 -16.12 0.99 14.60
N ASP A 508 -15.97 2.26 14.97
CA ASP A 508 -16.24 2.74 16.34
C ASP A 508 -17.75 3.01 16.57
N ASP A 509 -18.59 2.72 15.57
CA ASP A 509 -20.05 2.85 15.61
C ASP A 509 -20.74 1.67 16.33
N ARG A 510 -19.97 0.71 16.85
CA ARG A 510 -20.47 -0.55 17.41
C ARG A 510 -19.52 -1.09 18.50
N PRO A 511 -20.02 -1.96 19.40
CA PRO A 511 -19.20 -2.61 20.42
C PRO A 511 -17.98 -3.34 19.85
N SER A 512 -16.88 -3.29 20.59
CA SER A 512 -15.61 -3.87 20.18
C SER A 512 -15.70 -5.40 20.12
N VAL A 513 -15.23 -5.92 18.99
CA VAL A 513 -14.91 -7.32 18.73
C VAL A 513 -13.43 -7.41 18.40
N LEU A 514 -12.64 -7.94 19.33
CA LEU A 514 -11.18 -8.09 19.23
C LEU A 514 -10.82 -9.52 18.84
N ALA A 515 -10.26 -9.68 17.64
CA ALA A 515 -9.63 -10.92 17.23
C ALA A 515 -8.17 -10.96 17.71
N VAL A 516 -7.70 -12.08 18.24
CA VAL A 516 -6.31 -12.30 18.66
C VAL A 516 -5.78 -13.55 17.98
N GLY A 517 -4.61 -13.49 17.36
CA GLY A 517 -4.05 -14.67 16.72
C GLY A 517 -2.79 -14.42 15.89
N ALA A 518 -2.18 -15.44 15.29
CA ALA A 518 -2.63 -16.83 15.29
C ALA A 518 -1.70 -17.78 16.08
N VAL A 519 -0.99 -17.26 17.10
CA VAL A 519 0.08 -18.00 17.81
C VAL A 519 -0.41 -18.56 19.14
N ASN A 520 -1.12 -17.75 19.93
CA ASN A 520 -1.51 -18.00 21.30
C ASN A 520 -0.34 -18.50 22.17
N ALA A 521 0.77 -17.75 22.15
CA ALA A 521 2.02 -18.17 22.78
C ALA A 521 1.83 -18.34 24.30
N ALA A 522 2.08 -19.55 24.81
CA ALA A 522 1.87 -19.89 26.23
C ALA A 522 0.48 -19.50 26.77
N GLY A 523 -0.56 -19.59 25.92
CA GLY A 523 -1.93 -19.25 26.27
C GLY A 523 -2.20 -17.76 26.50
N GLN A 524 -1.24 -16.88 26.20
CA GLN A 524 -1.35 -15.46 26.48
C GLN A 524 -2.44 -14.76 25.64
N GLY A 525 -2.58 -15.14 24.36
CA GLY A 525 -3.66 -14.62 23.51
C GLY A 525 -5.04 -14.88 24.12
N TRP A 526 -5.27 -16.08 24.65
CA TRP A 526 -6.48 -16.42 25.39
C TRP A 526 -6.62 -15.65 26.70
N ALA A 527 -5.56 -15.60 27.50
CA ALA A 527 -5.58 -14.93 28.80
C ALA A 527 -5.89 -13.43 28.66
N TRP A 528 -5.27 -12.75 27.69
CA TRP A 528 -5.55 -11.35 27.36
C TRP A 528 -6.98 -11.15 26.87
N ALA A 529 -7.46 -12.02 25.99
CA ALA A 529 -8.82 -11.96 25.46
C ALA A 529 -9.86 -12.06 26.59
N LYS A 530 -9.73 -13.04 27.49
CA LYS A 530 -10.65 -13.18 28.64
C LYS A 530 -10.52 -12.03 29.64
N ALA A 531 -9.32 -11.47 29.82
CA ALA A 531 -9.14 -10.27 30.64
C ALA A 531 -9.86 -9.07 30.04
N VAL A 532 -9.80 -8.87 28.73
CA VAL A 532 -10.54 -7.80 28.03
C VAL A 532 -12.05 -7.96 28.21
N GLU A 533 -12.60 -9.17 28.02
CA GLU A 533 -14.04 -9.41 28.22
C GLU A 533 -14.51 -9.11 29.65
N ARG A 534 -13.65 -9.37 30.64
CA ARG A 534 -13.95 -9.12 32.05
C ARG A 534 -13.87 -7.65 32.45
N GLU A 535 -12.84 -6.95 31.96
CA GLU A 535 -12.50 -5.59 32.41
C GLU A 535 -13.05 -4.47 31.50
N VAL A 536 -13.47 -4.81 30.28
CA VAL A 536 -14.05 -3.87 29.30
C VAL A 536 -15.46 -4.37 28.92
N PRO A 537 -16.49 -4.09 29.76
CA PRO A 537 -17.83 -4.62 29.56
C PRO A 537 -18.38 -4.28 28.17
N GLY A 538 -19.04 -5.24 27.51
CA GLY A 538 -19.59 -5.09 26.15
C GLY A 538 -18.65 -5.53 25.03
N THR A 539 -17.35 -5.65 25.31
CA THR A 539 -16.38 -6.19 24.35
C THR A 539 -16.54 -7.71 24.20
N ARG A 540 -16.37 -8.20 22.97
CA ARG A 540 -16.28 -9.64 22.66
C ARG A 540 -14.90 -9.97 22.09
N THR A 541 -14.44 -11.18 22.29
CA THR A 541 -13.16 -11.63 21.74
C THR A 541 -13.29 -12.87 20.87
N PHE A 542 -12.30 -13.07 20.00
CA PHE A 542 -12.14 -14.27 19.19
C PHE A 542 -10.66 -14.63 19.11
N VAL A 543 -10.28 -15.80 19.58
CA VAL A 543 -8.89 -16.26 19.62
C VAL A 543 -8.68 -17.39 18.60
N LEU A 544 -7.79 -17.14 17.64
CA LEU A 544 -7.35 -18.13 16.66
C LEU A 544 -5.97 -18.66 17.06
N ALA A 545 -5.80 -19.99 17.06
CA ALA A 545 -4.50 -20.62 17.26
C ALA A 545 -4.19 -21.60 16.13
N VAL A 546 -2.95 -21.60 15.65
CA VAL A 546 -2.49 -22.56 14.65
C VAL A 546 -1.82 -23.75 15.33
N ASP A 547 -2.39 -24.93 15.14
CA ASP A 547 -1.78 -26.18 15.59
C ASP A 547 -0.60 -26.55 14.69
N ARG A 548 0.55 -26.80 15.33
CA ARG A 548 1.81 -27.15 14.69
C ARG A 548 2.36 -28.48 15.21
N ASP A 549 1.45 -29.42 15.50
CA ASP A 549 1.77 -30.74 16.03
C ASP A 549 2.51 -30.64 17.38
N ARG A 550 2.10 -29.70 18.23
CA ARG A 550 2.66 -29.59 19.58
C ARG A 550 2.06 -30.69 20.47
N PRO A 551 2.80 -31.19 21.48
CA PRO A 551 2.29 -32.23 22.37
C PRO A 551 1.11 -31.77 23.25
N TYR A 552 0.79 -30.47 23.26
CA TYR A 552 -0.29 -29.86 24.03
C TYR A 552 -0.85 -28.62 23.32
N ALA A 553 -2.08 -28.23 23.67
CA ALA A 553 -2.78 -27.06 23.12
C ALA A 553 -3.29 -26.14 24.24
N PHE A 554 -3.26 -24.84 24.00
CA PHE A 554 -3.90 -23.85 24.87
C PHE A 554 -5.33 -23.58 24.40
N PRO A 555 -6.24 -23.15 25.30
CA PRO A 555 -7.60 -22.77 24.92
C PRO A 555 -7.61 -21.69 23.83
N ALA A 556 -8.48 -21.85 22.84
CA ALA A 556 -8.74 -20.90 21.77
C ALA A 556 -10.17 -21.13 21.24
N ASP A 557 -10.78 -20.11 20.63
CA ASP A 557 -12.11 -20.25 20.03
C ASP A 557 -12.05 -21.10 18.74
N GLU A 558 -10.95 -21.00 17.99
CA GLU A 558 -10.68 -21.81 16.82
C GLU A 558 -9.22 -22.28 16.81
N VAL A 559 -9.01 -23.59 16.66
CA VAL A 559 -7.69 -24.21 16.49
C VAL A 559 -7.61 -24.82 15.09
N ILE A 560 -6.65 -24.35 14.29
CA ILE A 560 -6.53 -24.74 12.87
C ILE A 560 -5.22 -25.47 12.61
N PRO A 561 -5.23 -26.65 11.95
CA PRO A 561 -4.00 -27.33 11.55
C PRO A 561 -3.14 -26.45 10.63
N PHE A 562 -1.81 -26.49 10.82
CA PHE A 562 -0.87 -25.69 10.03
C PHE A 562 -1.00 -25.91 8.52
N SER A 563 -1.36 -27.13 8.07
CA SER A 563 -1.61 -27.43 6.66
C SER A 563 -2.79 -26.64 6.09
N VAL A 564 -3.89 -26.54 6.84
CA VAL A 564 -5.07 -25.75 6.46
C VAL A 564 -4.72 -24.26 6.43
N PHE A 565 -4.04 -23.77 7.46
CA PHE A 565 -3.57 -22.37 7.54
C PHE A 565 -2.66 -21.99 6.36
N ARG A 566 -1.83 -22.92 5.90
CA ARG A 566 -0.86 -22.72 4.81
C ARG A 566 -1.48 -22.80 3.42
N GLU A 567 -2.36 -23.76 3.16
CA GLU A 567 -2.75 -24.15 1.80
C GLU A 567 -4.22 -23.87 1.46
N ASN A 568 -5.10 -23.76 2.45
CA ASN A 568 -6.54 -23.70 2.22
C ASN A 568 -7.04 -22.28 1.96
N GLN A 569 -7.02 -21.89 0.68
CA GLN A 569 -7.49 -20.58 0.21
C GLN A 569 -8.98 -20.32 0.46
N ARG A 570 -9.81 -21.37 0.57
CA ARG A 570 -11.25 -21.23 0.85
C ARG A 570 -11.49 -20.89 2.32
N TRP A 571 -10.77 -21.55 3.22
CA TRP A 571 -10.80 -21.22 4.65
C TRP A 571 -10.33 -19.78 4.89
N SER A 572 -9.19 -19.40 4.30
CA SER A 572 -8.67 -18.02 4.39
C SER A 572 -9.68 -16.97 3.88
N ALA A 573 -10.36 -17.25 2.76
CA ALA A 573 -11.42 -16.38 2.25
C ALA A 573 -12.63 -16.29 3.20
N ALA A 574 -13.07 -17.41 3.77
CA ALA A 574 -14.18 -17.44 4.71
C ALA A 574 -13.85 -16.69 6.01
N LEU A 575 -12.66 -16.87 6.58
CA LEU A 575 -12.22 -16.16 7.77
C LEU A 575 -12.13 -14.65 7.52
N ARG A 576 -11.63 -14.22 6.36
CA ARG A 576 -11.66 -12.81 5.95
C ARG A 576 -13.10 -12.28 5.89
N ASP A 577 -14.04 -13.03 5.34
CA ASP A 577 -15.43 -12.59 5.25
C ASP A 577 -16.06 -12.47 6.64
N THR A 578 -15.75 -13.39 7.56
CA THR A 578 -16.10 -13.29 8.99
C THR A 578 -15.47 -12.05 9.64
N ALA A 579 -14.18 -11.82 9.43
CA ALA A 579 -13.47 -10.64 9.94
C ALA A 579 -14.13 -9.35 9.45
N SER A 580 -14.37 -9.25 8.13
CA SER A 580 -15.05 -8.13 7.52
C SER A 580 -16.47 -7.91 8.07
N ALA A 581 -17.18 -8.96 8.48
CA ALA A 581 -18.53 -8.85 9.00
C ALA A 581 -18.59 -8.51 10.49
N THR A 582 -17.62 -8.99 11.28
CA THR A 582 -17.75 -9.04 12.75
C THR A 582 -16.65 -8.30 13.50
N TRP A 583 -15.42 -8.28 13.00
CA TRP A 583 -14.30 -7.73 13.75
C TRP A 583 -14.29 -6.20 13.69
N THR A 584 -13.82 -5.60 14.77
CA THR A 584 -13.53 -4.15 14.86
C THR A 584 -12.06 -3.92 15.15
N HIS A 585 -11.42 -4.89 15.82
CA HIS A 585 -10.02 -4.87 16.20
C HIS A 585 -9.37 -6.23 15.89
N ALA A 586 -8.07 -6.22 15.58
CA ALA A 586 -7.26 -7.42 15.44
C ALA A 586 -5.88 -7.22 16.07
N LEU A 587 -5.47 -8.15 16.94
CA LEU A 587 -4.16 -8.22 17.56
C LEU A 587 -3.36 -9.37 16.94
N LEU A 588 -2.37 -9.04 16.12
CA LEU A 588 -1.57 -10.00 15.34
C LEU A 588 -0.32 -10.39 16.13
N GLU A 589 -0.16 -11.68 16.39
CA GLU A 589 0.91 -12.24 17.21
C GLU A 589 2.16 -12.63 16.38
N GLY A 590 3.33 -12.26 16.88
CA GLY A 590 4.65 -12.73 16.42
C GLY A 590 4.99 -12.31 14.98
N GLY A 591 4.42 -11.21 14.49
CA GLY A 591 4.62 -10.73 13.12
C GLY A 591 4.05 -11.66 12.05
N ARG A 592 3.11 -12.55 12.41
CA ARG A 592 2.53 -13.55 11.52
C ARG A 592 1.20 -13.08 10.96
N SER A 593 0.83 -13.67 9.82
CA SER A 593 -0.53 -13.59 9.28
C SER A 593 -1.57 -14.19 10.24
N ILE A 594 -2.76 -13.59 10.30
CA ILE A 594 -3.93 -14.07 11.04
C ILE A 594 -4.99 -14.69 10.11
N ILE A 595 -5.06 -14.26 8.84
CA ILE A 595 -6.03 -14.78 7.85
C ILE A 595 -5.44 -15.81 6.88
N GLY A 596 -4.30 -16.42 7.24
CA GLY A 596 -3.64 -17.48 6.48
C GLY A 596 -2.75 -16.97 5.34
N ARG A 597 -2.01 -17.88 4.69
CA ARG A 597 -0.95 -17.51 3.72
C ARG A 597 -1.43 -17.03 2.34
N ARG A 598 -2.69 -16.61 2.23
CA ARG A 598 -3.25 -16.08 0.99
C ARG A 598 -2.60 -14.77 0.56
N TYR A 599 -2.20 -13.94 1.51
CA TYR A 599 -1.75 -12.57 1.26
C TYR A 599 -0.27 -12.34 1.57
N GLY A 600 0.40 -13.34 2.14
CA GLY A 600 1.77 -13.25 2.61
C GLY A 600 2.01 -14.25 3.71
N ALA A 601 3.25 -14.37 4.15
CA ALA A 601 3.60 -15.19 5.31
C ALA A 601 3.64 -14.38 6.62
N ASP A 602 3.76 -13.06 6.53
CA ASP A 602 3.88 -12.12 7.64
C ASP A 602 2.63 -11.25 7.80
N PHE A 603 2.66 -10.35 8.78
CA PHE A 603 1.54 -9.50 9.15
C PHE A 603 1.27 -8.36 8.15
N VAL A 604 2.23 -7.93 7.31
CA VAL A 604 2.17 -6.64 6.60
C VAL A 604 0.94 -6.54 5.71
N THR A 605 0.73 -7.54 4.86
CA THR A 605 -0.42 -7.54 3.94
C THR A 605 -1.74 -7.74 4.67
N ASP A 606 -1.75 -8.52 5.76
CA ASP A 606 -2.94 -8.75 6.57
C ASP A 606 -3.37 -7.47 7.31
N ALA A 607 -2.40 -6.76 7.92
CA ALA A 607 -2.64 -5.50 8.60
C ALA A 607 -3.21 -4.46 7.63
N ALA A 608 -2.60 -4.29 6.45
CA ALA A 608 -3.11 -3.39 5.42
C ALA A 608 -4.54 -3.78 4.96
N ALA A 609 -4.80 -5.07 4.77
CA ALA A 609 -6.11 -5.57 4.34
C ALA A 609 -7.21 -5.36 5.40
N LEU A 610 -6.88 -5.56 6.68
CA LEU A 610 -7.80 -5.38 7.80
C LEU A 610 -8.10 -3.88 8.01
N ARG A 611 -7.08 -3.02 7.98
CA ARG A 611 -7.23 -1.56 8.11
C ARG A 611 -8.05 -0.96 6.97
N ALA A 612 -7.86 -1.46 5.74
CA ALA A 612 -8.68 -1.07 4.59
C ALA A 612 -10.19 -1.33 4.80
N GLN A 613 -10.55 -2.27 5.68
CA GLN A 613 -11.93 -2.59 6.03
C GLN A 613 -12.41 -1.88 7.29
N GLY A 614 -11.60 -1.00 7.88
CA GLY A 614 -11.90 -0.26 9.09
C GLY A 614 -11.64 -1.00 10.40
N ILE A 615 -10.88 -2.10 10.33
CA ILE A 615 -10.47 -2.86 11.52
C ILE A 615 -9.19 -2.24 12.07
N ARG A 616 -9.19 -1.83 13.34
CA ARG A 616 -7.99 -1.34 14.04
C ARG A 616 -7.04 -2.51 14.28
N VAL A 617 -5.78 -2.36 13.94
CA VAL A 617 -4.78 -3.44 14.02
C VAL A 617 -3.74 -3.08 15.08
N GLY A 618 -3.38 -4.04 15.92
CA GLY A 618 -2.19 -3.97 16.77
C GLY A 618 -1.31 -5.19 16.54
N LEU A 619 -0.02 -5.07 16.84
CA LEU A 619 0.93 -6.18 16.80
C LEU A 619 1.33 -6.54 18.22
N VAL A 620 1.60 -7.82 18.49
CA VAL A 620 2.23 -8.24 19.74
C VAL A 620 3.33 -9.25 19.49
N PHE A 621 4.49 -9.02 20.10
CA PHE A 621 5.65 -9.88 19.97
C PHE A 621 5.99 -10.58 21.28
N HIS A 622 6.38 -11.84 21.16
CA HIS A 622 6.88 -12.64 22.27
C HIS A 622 8.36 -12.93 22.08
N GLY A 623 9.10 -13.12 23.18
CA GLY A 623 10.55 -13.37 23.24
C GLY A 623 11.24 -13.69 21.90
N SER A 624 11.18 -14.94 21.45
CA SER A 624 11.91 -15.39 20.24
C SER A 624 11.34 -14.90 18.90
N ASP A 625 10.21 -14.21 18.88
CA ASP A 625 9.61 -13.70 17.64
C ASP A 625 10.34 -12.45 17.14
N ILE A 626 10.91 -11.63 18.04
CA ILE A 626 11.53 -10.34 17.69
C ILE A 626 12.82 -10.01 18.44
N ARG A 627 13.21 -10.77 19.47
CA ARG A 627 14.45 -10.48 20.21
C ARG A 627 15.66 -10.50 19.29
N ASP A 628 16.54 -9.51 19.43
CA ASP A 628 17.85 -9.50 18.77
C ASP A 628 18.83 -10.44 19.51
N PRO A 629 19.23 -11.58 18.91
CA PRO A 629 20.18 -12.51 19.54
C PRO A 629 21.54 -11.87 19.84
N ALA A 630 22.09 -11.06 18.91
CA ALA A 630 23.38 -10.41 19.08
C ALA A 630 23.37 -9.38 20.21
N ALA A 631 22.33 -8.54 20.27
CA ALA A 631 22.17 -7.60 21.39
C ALA A 631 21.97 -8.35 22.72
N ASN A 632 21.20 -9.44 22.75
CA ASN A 632 21.05 -10.22 23.98
C ASN A 632 22.37 -10.83 24.46
N ALA A 633 23.19 -11.36 23.54
CA ALA A 633 24.53 -11.87 23.85
C ALA A 633 25.47 -10.80 24.43
N ALA A 634 25.31 -9.55 23.99
CA ALA A 634 26.06 -8.42 24.55
C ALA A 634 25.58 -7.99 25.95
N ARG A 635 24.29 -8.19 26.28
CA ARG A 635 23.68 -7.77 27.55
C ARG A 635 23.91 -8.76 28.70
N THR A 636 24.12 -10.05 28.42
CA THR A 636 24.28 -11.06 29.46
C THR A 636 25.27 -12.16 29.06
N PRO A 637 26.25 -12.51 29.91
CA PRO A 637 27.24 -13.55 29.61
C PRO A 637 26.63 -14.95 29.53
N TRP A 638 25.43 -15.15 30.09
CA TRP A 638 24.70 -16.42 30.07
C TRP A 638 23.73 -16.55 28.90
N SER A 639 23.78 -15.62 27.93
CA SER A 639 22.88 -15.65 26.78
C SER A 639 22.98 -16.99 26.03
N PRO A 640 21.85 -17.59 25.61
CA PRO A 640 21.88 -18.80 24.80
C PRO A 640 22.38 -18.53 23.37
N PHE A 641 22.62 -17.26 23.01
CA PHE A 641 23.01 -16.79 21.69
C PHE A 641 24.50 -16.42 21.59
N SER A 642 25.31 -16.84 22.56
CA SER A 642 26.74 -16.50 22.63
C SER A 642 27.56 -17.02 21.44
N ASP A 643 27.13 -18.11 20.80
CA ASP A 643 27.74 -18.59 19.55
C ASP A 643 26.92 -18.08 18.34
N PRO A 644 27.45 -17.12 17.55
CA PRO A 644 26.76 -16.59 16.39
C PRO A 644 26.68 -17.59 15.24
N ARG A 645 27.45 -18.69 15.28
CA ARG A 645 27.43 -19.76 14.26
C ARG A 645 26.49 -20.90 14.63
N ASP A 646 25.83 -20.82 15.78
CA ASP A 646 24.80 -21.78 16.15
C ASP A 646 23.58 -21.62 15.23
N GLU A 647 23.07 -22.74 14.73
CA GLU A 647 21.96 -22.75 13.76
C GLU A 647 20.71 -22.00 14.26
N LEU A 648 20.39 -22.13 15.56
CA LEU A 648 19.24 -21.45 16.14
C LEU A 648 19.49 -19.93 16.25
N THR A 649 20.68 -19.53 16.70
CA THR A 649 21.10 -18.12 16.78
C THR A 649 21.06 -17.48 15.40
N GLU A 650 21.69 -18.11 14.39
CA GLU A 650 21.70 -17.59 13.02
C GLU A 650 20.28 -17.44 12.47
N ARG A 651 19.41 -18.41 12.69
CA ARG A 651 18.02 -18.35 12.21
C ARG A 651 17.26 -17.21 12.85
N LEU A 652 17.33 -17.07 14.18
CA LEU A 652 16.61 -16.03 14.92
C LEU A 652 17.15 -14.63 14.58
N GLN A 653 18.46 -14.49 14.36
CA GLN A 653 19.04 -13.21 13.94
C GLN A 653 18.48 -12.81 12.57
N ARG A 654 18.47 -13.74 11.61
CA ARG A 654 17.88 -13.48 10.28
C ARG A 654 16.40 -13.16 10.35
N GLU A 655 15.64 -13.83 11.22
CA GLU A 655 14.21 -13.53 11.43
C GLU A 655 14.02 -12.12 12.00
N HIS A 656 14.83 -11.71 12.99
CA HIS A 656 14.85 -10.35 13.54
C HIS A 656 15.18 -9.30 12.47
N ASP A 657 16.30 -9.46 11.75
CA ASP A 657 16.79 -8.50 10.75
C ASP A 657 15.78 -8.28 9.60
N LEU A 658 14.95 -9.29 9.30
CA LEU A 658 13.90 -9.20 8.28
C LEU A 658 12.57 -8.62 8.80
N LEU A 659 12.32 -8.72 10.11
CA LEU A 659 11.03 -8.37 10.70
C LEU A 659 11.05 -6.97 11.32
N LEU A 660 12.14 -6.59 12.00
CA LEU A 660 12.23 -5.29 12.68
C LEU A 660 11.95 -4.10 11.75
N PRO A 661 12.53 -4.00 10.53
CA PRO A 661 12.24 -2.86 9.64
C PRO A 661 10.76 -2.72 9.29
N LYS A 662 10.03 -3.84 9.20
CA LYS A 662 8.58 -3.84 8.92
C LYS A 662 7.77 -3.35 10.12
N VAL A 663 8.25 -3.63 11.33
CA VAL A 663 7.64 -3.18 12.58
C VAL A 663 7.88 -1.68 12.79
N GLU A 664 9.09 -1.22 12.48
CA GLU A 664 9.44 0.21 12.47
C GLU A 664 8.59 0.98 11.46
N GLU A 665 8.47 0.49 10.23
CA GLU A 665 7.59 1.08 9.21
C GLU A 665 6.13 1.16 9.68
N PHE A 666 5.63 0.11 10.34
CA PHE A 666 4.27 0.08 10.90
C PHE A 666 4.07 1.12 12.02
N LEU A 667 5.07 1.33 12.88
CA LEU A 667 5.04 2.34 13.93
C LEU A 667 5.15 3.76 13.36
N GLU A 668 6.10 4.00 12.45
CA GLU A 668 6.33 5.30 11.81
C GLU A 668 5.12 5.77 10.99
N ALA A 669 4.44 4.84 10.32
CA ALA A 669 3.20 5.13 9.59
C ALA A 669 1.99 5.41 10.51
N GLY A 670 2.11 5.16 11.82
CA GLY A 670 1.00 5.27 12.76
C GLY A 670 -0.09 4.23 12.49
N ASP A 671 0.28 3.06 11.98
CA ASP A 671 -0.69 2.05 11.52
C ASP A 671 -1.40 1.32 12.67
N GLY A 672 -0.79 1.32 13.86
CA GLY A 672 -1.35 0.78 15.09
C GLY A 672 -0.31 0.65 16.21
N PRO A 673 -0.74 0.26 17.42
CA PRO A 673 0.19 0.01 18.52
C PRO A 673 0.97 -1.30 18.33
N VAL A 674 2.21 -1.30 18.80
CA VAL A 674 3.04 -2.51 18.90
C VAL A 674 3.25 -2.83 20.37
N PHE A 675 2.95 -4.07 20.75
CA PHE A 675 3.08 -4.58 22.11
C PHE A 675 4.21 -5.60 22.21
N VAL A 676 4.81 -5.69 23.39
CA VAL A 676 5.76 -6.75 23.73
C VAL A 676 5.35 -7.43 25.03
N SER A 677 5.39 -8.76 25.07
CA SER A 677 4.87 -9.53 26.21
C SER A 677 5.78 -9.48 27.45
N THR A 678 7.07 -9.21 27.26
CA THR A 678 8.07 -9.09 28.33
C THR A 678 8.81 -7.75 28.21
N PRO A 679 9.12 -7.08 29.34
CA PRO A 679 9.61 -5.71 29.34
C PRO A 679 11.02 -5.56 28.74
N ASP A 680 11.81 -6.63 28.72
CA ASP A 680 13.15 -6.61 28.13
C ASP A 680 13.16 -6.38 26.62
N LEU A 681 12.08 -6.76 25.93
CA LEU A 681 11.91 -6.54 24.48
C LEU A 681 11.68 -5.07 24.12
N LEU A 682 11.37 -4.19 25.08
CA LEU A 682 11.28 -2.75 24.83
C LEU A 682 12.60 -2.17 24.31
N ALA A 683 13.72 -2.80 24.67
CA ALA A 683 15.04 -2.39 24.20
C ALA A 683 15.38 -2.95 22.81
N ASP A 684 14.60 -3.92 22.30
CA ASP A 684 14.77 -4.51 20.97
C ASP A 684 13.74 -3.93 19.97
N VAL A 685 12.63 -3.38 20.46
CA VAL A 685 11.58 -2.73 19.65
C VAL A 685 11.27 -1.34 20.24
N PRO A 686 12.03 -0.29 19.90
CA PRO A 686 11.76 1.07 20.33
C PRO A 686 10.34 1.52 19.95
N GLY A 687 9.64 2.19 20.87
CA GLY A 687 8.25 2.62 20.66
C GLY A 687 7.19 1.56 20.94
N ALA A 688 7.57 0.31 21.24
CA ALA A 688 6.63 -0.70 21.70
C ALA A 688 6.12 -0.43 23.13
N ILE A 689 4.98 -1.02 23.44
CA ILE A 689 4.29 -0.92 24.74
C ILE A 689 4.37 -2.27 25.45
N TRP A 690 4.73 -2.27 26.73
CA TRP A 690 4.73 -3.52 27.50
C TRP A 690 3.30 -3.97 27.78
N LEU A 691 2.95 -5.17 27.28
CA LEU A 691 1.72 -5.87 27.57
C LEU A 691 2.01 -6.99 28.57
N PRO A 692 1.62 -6.84 29.86
CA PRO A 692 1.98 -7.81 30.87
C PRO A 692 1.46 -9.22 30.58
N LEU A 693 2.28 -10.21 30.89
CA LEU A 693 1.83 -11.61 30.94
C LEU A 693 0.63 -11.73 31.88
N THR A 694 -0.34 -12.56 31.54
CA THR A 694 -1.60 -12.72 32.27
C THR A 694 -1.82 -14.17 32.69
N VAL A 695 -2.24 -14.35 33.94
CA VAL A 695 -2.61 -15.64 34.54
C VAL A 695 -3.90 -15.50 35.36
N ASP A 696 -4.67 -16.57 35.44
CA ASP A 696 -5.81 -16.64 36.36
C ASP A 696 -5.32 -16.95 37.79
N VAL A 697 -5.14 -15.91 38.59
CA VAL A 697 -4.54 -16.03 39.93
C VAL A 697 -5.32 -17.00 40.83
N ASP A 698 -6.64 -17.06 40.69
CA ASP A 698 -7.47 -17.92 41.53
C ASP A 698 -7.42 -19.37 41.06
N ALA A 699 -7.35 -19.61 39.75
CA ALA A 699 -7.14 -20.96 39.20
C ALA A 699 -5.77 -21.56 39.56
N TRP A 700 -4.77 -20.73 39.87
CA TRP A 700 -3.43 -21.17 40.29
C TRP A 700 -3.23 -21.20 41.80
N ALA A 701 -4.12 -20.59 42.57
CA ALA A 701 -4.06 -20.55 44.03
C ALA A 701 -3.91 -21.94 44.67
N ALA A 702 -3.15 -22.02 45.77
CA ALA A 702 -3.06 -23.21 46.61
C ALA A 702 -2.75 -22.89 48.07
N ASP A 703 -3.10 -23.86 48.94
CA ASP A 703 -2.94 -23.83 50.40
C ASP A 703 -1.87 -24.80 50.93
N PRO A 704 -0.62 -24.74 50.46
CA PRO A 704 0.45 -24.81 51.45
C PRO A 704 1.46 -23.66 51.34
N THR A 705 1.86 -23.12 52.49
CA THR A 705 2.96 -22.16 52.59
C THR A 705 4.24 -22.90 52.17
N PRO A 706 5.11 -22.34 51.31
CA PRO A 706 6.38 -22.98 51.01
C PRO A 706 7.17 -23.24 52.29
N PHE A 707 7.93 -24.33 52.29
CA PHE A 707 8.78 -24.82 53.38
C PHE A 707 8.06 -25.39 54.61
N ASP A 708 6.80 -25.78 54.50
CA ASP A 708 6.07 -26.50 55.57
C ASP A 708 6.52 -27.97 55.71
N ARG A 709 7.24 -28.51 54.72
CA ARG A 709 7.82 -29.87 54.74
C ARG A 709 9.27 -29.88 55.20
N ASP A 710 9.71 -31.02 55.74
CA ASP A 710 11.09 -31.19 56.20
C ASP A 710 12.10 -31.08 55.04
N VAL A 711 11.82 -31.75 53.92
CA VAL A 711 12.63 -31.70 52.68
C VAL A 711 11.86 -30.93 51.60
N PRO A 712 12.26 -29.71 51.23
CA PRO A 712 11.57 -28.90 50.23
C PRO A 712 11.63 -29.49 48.82
N VAL A 713 10.58 -29.28 48.02
CA VAL A 713 10.52 -29.68 46.60
C VAL A 713 10.94 -28.50 45.73
N VAL A 714 11.95 -28.75 44.89
CA VAL A 714 12.44 -27.80 43.87
C VAL A 714 12.03 -28.30 42.50
N LEU A 715 11.23 -27.51 41.79
CA LEU A 715 10.68 -27.84 40.48
C LEU A 715 11.36 -27.04 39.37
N HIS A 716 11.72 -27.70 38.26
CA HIS A 716 12.14 -27.05 37.03
C HIS A 716 11.29 -27.53 35.85
N VAL A 717 10.72 -26.59 35.08
CA VAL A 717 9.81 -26.88 33.96
C VAL A 717 10.32 -26.22 32.66
N PRO A 718 11.26 -26.85 31.94
CA PRO A 718 11.78 -26.29 30.72
C PRO A 718 10.90 -26.57 29.49
N SER A 719 10.22 -25.54 28.98
CA SER A 719 9.54 -25.61 27.67
C SER A 719 10.50 -25.51 26.47
N ARG A 720 11.68 -24.90 26.66
CA ARG A 720 12.79 -24.85 25.70
C ARG A 720 14.12 -24.87 26.47
N ALA A 721 14.56 -26.06 26.89
CA ALA A 721 15.67 -26.25 27.83
C ALA A 721 16.93 -25.42 27.52
N ARG A 722 17.32 -25.36 26.25
CA ARG A 722 18.48 -24.59 25.80
C ARG A 722 18.34 -23.08 25.99
N LEU A 723 17.18 -22.50 25.68
CA LEU A 723 16.93 -21.07 25.86
C LEU A 723 16.74 -20.69 27.33
N LYS A 724 16.40 -21.65 28.20
CA LYS A 724 16.19 -21.43 29.63
C LYS A 724 17.44 -21.61 30.48
N GLY A 725 18.54 -22.14 29.94
CA GLY A 725 19.75 -22.44 30.72
C GLY A 725 19.58 -23.63 31.67
N SER A 726 18.79 -24.64 31.28
CA SER A 726 18.41 -25.77 32.14
C SER A 726 19.58 -26.59 32.68
N ASP A 727 20.72 -26.63 32.00
CA ASP A 727 21.88 -27.43 32.43
C ASP A 727 22.40 -27.00 33.80
N ALA A 728 22.42 -25.69 34.08
CA ALA A 728 22.83 -25.16 35.37
C ALA A 728 21.79 -25.50 36.47
N ALA A 729 20.50 -25.34 36.17
CA ALA A 729 19.41 -25.68 37.08
C ALA A 729 19.40 -27.18 37.44
N ASP A 730 19.58 -28.05 36.45
CA ASP A 730 19.66 -29.49 36.62
C ASP A 730 20.88 -29.92 37.42
N ALA A 731 22.04 -29.30 37.18
CA ALA A 731 23.28 -29.60 37.89
C ALA A 731 23.17 -29.26 39.38
N VAL A 732 22.64 -28.07 39.71
CA VAL A 732 22.45 -27.63 41.10
C VAL A 732 21.35 -28.45 41.78
N GLY A 733 20.20 -28.62 41.13
CA GLY A 733 19.06 -29.36 41.67
C GLY A 733 19.42 -30.81 42.04
N ARG A 734 20.11 -31.53 41.13
CA ARG A 734 20.55 -32.92 41.40
C ARG A 734 21.58 -33.02 42.52
N ARG A 735 22.47 -32.04 42.64
CA ARG A 735 23.49 -32.01 43.70
C ARG A 735 22.87 -31.85 45.07
N LEU A 736 21.99 -30.86 45.24
CA LEU A 736 21.29 -30.63 46.50
C LEU A 736 20.35 -31.79 46.86
N ALA A 737 19.78 -32.46 45.86
CA ALA A 737 19.01 -33.68 46.07
C ALA A 737 19.87 -34.85 46.55
N ALA A 738 21.07 -35.02 46.00
CA ALA A 738 22.03 -36.04 46.46
C ALA A 738 22.52 -35.80 47.89
N GLU A 739 22.58 -34.54 48.33
CA GLU A 739 22.86 -34.14 49.72
C GLU A 739 21.65 -34.31 50.67
N GLY A 740 20.47 -34.65 50.14
CA GLY A 740 19.23 -34.79 50.92
C GLY A 740 18.61 -33.47 51.36
N LEU A 741 19.04 -32.34 50.78
CA LEU A 741 18.56 -31.01 51.16
C LEU A 741 17.25 -30.62 50.48
N VAL A 742 16.97 -31.18 49.29
CA VAL A 742 15.76 -30.95 48.51
C VAL A 742 15.31 -32.19 47.77
N GLU A 743 14.05 -32.24 47.37
CA GLU A 743 13.55 -33.15 46.34
C GLU A 743 13.52 -32.40 45.00
N TYR A 744 14.40 -32.78 44.06
CA TYR A 744 14.45 -32.14 42.74
C TYR A 744 13.54 -32.84 41.74
N ARG A 745 12.62 -32.08 41.11
CA ARG A 745 11.71 -32.56 40.08
C ARG A 745 11.94 -31.79 38.78
N ARG A 746 12.17 -32.52 37.70
CA ARG A 746 12.26 -31.98 36.34
C ARG A 746 11.07 -32.49 35.55
N LEU A 747 10.24 -31.58 35.03
CA LEU A 747 9.05 -31.91 34.24
C LEU A 747 9.24 -31.46 32.79
N GLU A 748 9.01 -32.39 31.87
CA GLU A 748 9.01 -32.16 30.42
C GLU A 748 7.69 -32.69 29.85
N ASP A 749 7.18 -32.05 28.80
CA ASP A 749 6.00 -32.47 28.04
C ASP A 749 4.72 -32.69 28.87
N VAL A 750 4.53 -31.90 29.93
CA VAL A 750 3.31 -31.89 30.74
C VAL A 750 2.23 -31.06 30.06
N ASP A 751 1.00 -31.56 30.04
CA ASP A 751 -0.15 -30.82 29.55
C ASP A 751 -0.36 -29.54 30.39
N PRO A 752 -0.53 -28.36 29.78
CA PRO A 752 -0.78 -27.11 30.50
C PRO A 752 -1.93 -27.19 31.52
N ALA A 753 -2.94 -28.03 31.30
CA ALA A 753 -4.04 -28.23 32.24
C ALA A 753 -3.60 -28.90 33.55
N ASP A 754 -2.55 -29.72 33.52
CA ASP A 754 -2.01 -30.44 34.68
C ASP A 754 -0.91 -29.65 35.41
N MET A 755 -0.32 -28.65 34.75
CA MET A 755 0.76 -27.82 35.30
C MET A 755 0.44 -27.20 36.67
N PRO A 756 -0.77 -26.65 36.92
CA PRO A 756 -1.11 -26.12 38.23
C PRO A 756 -0.95 -27.14 39.36
N ALA A 757 -1.32 -28.40 39.16
CA ALA A 757 -1.19 -29.42 40.20
C ALA A 757 0.29 -29.63 40.59
N HIS A 758 1.18 -29.72 39.59
CA HIS A 758 2.60 -29.90 39.82
C HIS A 758 3.27 -28.70 40.47
N VAL A 759 2.95 -27.48 40.03
CA VAL A 759 3.52 -26.25 40.59
C VAL A 759 3.10 -26.05 42.04
N ARG A 760 1.85 -26.38 42.39
CA ARG A 760 1.35 -26.29 43.78
C ARG A 760 2.08 -27.21 44.75
N GLU A 761 2.57 -28.34 44.27
CA GLU A 761 3.36 -29.26 45.09
C GLU A 761 4.78 -28.78 45.33
N ALA A 762 5.29 -27.78 44.59
CA ALA A 762 6.63 -27.25 44.78
C ALA A 762 6.71 -26.28 45.99
N ASP A 763 7.93 -26.07 46.50
CA ASP A 763 8.24 -24.92 47.37
C ASP A 763 8.95 -23.83 46.54
N VAL A 764 9.88 -24.27 45.69
CA VAL A 764 10.70 -23.42 44.84
C VAL A 764 10.56 -23.85 43.39
N VAL A 765 10.37 -22.89 42.48
CA VAL A 765 10.33 -23.09 41.03
C VAL A 765 11.51 -22.39 40.38
N LEU A 766 12.31 -23.15 39.64
CA LEU A 766 13.43 -22.66 38.84
C LEU A 766 12.93 -22.34 37.43
N ASP A 767 13.00 -21.08 36.99
CA ASP A 767 12.63 -20.67 35.62
C ASP A 767 13.85 -20.41 34.73
N GLN A 768 13.98 -19.24 34.09
CA GLN A 768 14.99 -18.98 33.06
C GLN A 768 16.25 -18.35 33.66
N PHE A 769 17.43 -18.91 33.34
CA PHE A 769 18.73 -18.43 33.84
C PHE A 769 19.63 -17.83 32.76
N ALA A 770 19.20 -17.88 31.48
CA ALA A 770 20.05 -17.52 30.35
C ALA A 770 19.72 -16.12 29.78
N VAL A 771 18.47 -15.90 29.36
CA VAL A 771 18.04 -14.72 28.59
C VAL A 771 18.03 -13.42 29.42
N GLY A 772 17.81 -13.51 30.74
CA GLY A 772 17.80 -12.35 31.63
C GLY A 772 16.44 -11.70 31.86
N VAL A 773 15.35 -12.46 31.75
CA VAL A 773 13.97 -12.03 32.04
C VAL A 773 13.15 -13.21 32.56
N HIS A 774 12.11 -12.94 33.36
CA HIS A 774 11.19 -13.97 33.83
C HIS A 774 10.10 -14.29 32.80
N GLY A 775 9.70 -15.56 32.67
CA GLY A 775 8.66 -16.00 31.74
C GLY A 775 7.29 -16.24 32.39
N VAL A 776 6.37 -16.84 31.63
CA VAL A 776 5.02 -17.20 32.12
C VAL A 776 5.09 -18.15 33.32
N ALA A 777 6.00 -19.12 33.31
CA ALA A 777 6.18 -20.08 34.41
C ALA A 777 6.55 -19.40 35.74
N ALA A 778 7.31 -18.29 35.71
CA ALA A 778 7.61 -17.51 36.90
C ALA A 778 6.35 -16.83 37.47
N VAL A 779 5.52 -16.28 36.59
CA VAL A 779 4.24 -15.65 36.96
C VAL A 779 3.26 -16.69 37.53
N GLU A 780 3.17 -17.87 36.91
CA GLU A 780 2.39 -19.01 37.38
C GLU A 780 2.85 -19.51 38.76
N ALA A 781 4.16 -19.63 38.97
CA ALA A 781 4.75 -20.02 40.25
C ALA A 781 4.39 -19.01 41.36
N MET A 782 4.54 -17.72 41.09
CA MET A 782 4.17 -16.66 42.02
C MET A 782 2.65 -16.65 42.30
N ALA A 783 1.81 -16.88 41.29
CA ALA A 783 0.36 -16.99 41.44
C ALA A 783 -0.04 -18.14 42.38
N ALA A 784 0.66 -19.28 42.26
CA ALA A 784 0.49 -20.45 43.12
C ALA A 784 1.09 -20.28 44.53
N GLY A 785 1.69 -19.13 44.84
CA GLY A 785 2.34 -18.85 46.13
C GLY A 785 3.63 -19.64 46.32
N ARG A 786 4.37 -19.91 45.24
CA ARG A 786 5.68 -20.57 45.26
C ARG A 786 6.80 -19.54 45.10
N ILE A 787 7.99 -19.87 45.57
CA ILE A 787 9.18 -19.03 45.41
C ILE A 787 9.72 -19.25 44.00
N CYS A 788 9.89 -18.19 43.21
CA CYS A 788 10.47 -18.30 41.87
C CYS A 788 11.91 -17.77 41.85
N LEU A 789 12.84 -18.57 41.31
CA LEU A 789 14.23 -18.17 41.05
C LEU A 789 14.44 -18.09 39.54
N ALA A 790 14.99 -16.97 39.08
CA ALA A 790 15.35 -16.73 37.69
C ALA A 790 16.45 -15.68 37.59
N HIS A 791 17.11 -15.61 36.44
CA HIS A 791 18.02 -14.54 36.07
C HIS A 791 17.21 -13.39 35.46
N VAL A 792 17.11 -12.26 36.16
CA VAL A 792 16.42 -11.04 35.72
C VAL A 792 17.41 -9.89 35.85
N ARG A 793 17.91 -9.43 34.70
CA ARG A 793 18.94 -8.37 34.65
C ARG A 793 18.44 -7.08 35.30
N GLU A 794 19.36 -6.27 35.80
CA GLU A 794 19.05 -5.03 36.52
C GLU A 794 18.23 -4.05 35.67
N ASP A 795 18.58 -3.88 34.39
CA ASP A 795 17.84 -3.04 33.43
C ASP A 795 16.37 -3.47 33.29
N VAL A 796 16.10 -4.76 33.44
CA VAL A 796 14.75 -5.34 33.38
C VAL A 796 14.02 -5.22 34.73
N ARG A 797 14.75 -5.32 35.85
CA ARG A 797 14.20 -5.13 37.21
C ARG A 797 13.75 -3.69 37.44
N GLU A 798 14.45 -2.71 36.91
CA GLU A 798 14.04 -1.30 36.95
C GLU A 798 12.67 -1.06 36.30
N LEU A 799 12.33 -1.84 35.27
CA LEU A 799 11.02 -1.82 34.59
C LEU A 799 9.93 -2.58 35.37
N LEU A 800 10.31 -3.34 36.40
CA LEU A 800 9.45 -4.21 37.20
C LEU A 800 9.62 -3.93 38.70
N PRO A 801 9.28 -2.72 39.17
CA PRO A 801 9.47 -2.33 40.56
C PRO A 801 8.70 -3.26 41.49
N GLY A 802 9.39 -3.78 42.51
CA GLY A 802 8.81 -4.69 43.50
C GLY A 802 8.65 -6.14 43.03
N CYS A 803 9.21 -6.52 41.87
CA CYS A 803 9.17 -7.91 41.40
C CYS A 803 9.85 -8.87 42.40
N PRO A 804 9.11 -9.84 42.97
CA PRO A 804 9.59 -10.72 44.02
C PRO A 804 10.30 -11.98 43.50
N VAL A 805 10.56 -12.06 42.19
CA VAL A 805 11.43 -13.10 41.63
C VAL A 805 12.81 -12.97 42.27
N VAL A 806 13.31 -14.06 42.82
CA VAL A 806 14.62 -14.11 43.47
C VAL A 806 15.69 -14.19 42.40
N GLU A 807 16.59 -13.21 42.39
CA GLU A 807 17.67 -13.16 41.42
C GLU A 807 18.65 -14.31 41.63
N ALA A 808 18.83 -15.11 40.60
CA ALA A 808 19.85 -16.16 40.56
C ALA A 808 20.33 -16.32 39.12
N ASN A 809 21.64 -16.42 38.93
CA ASN A 809 22.27 -16.75 37.66
C ASN A 809 22.95 -18.13 37.76
N PRO A 810 23.46 -18.71 36.65
CA PRO A 810 24.09 -20.03 36.67
C PRO A 810 25.23 -20.22 37.70
N GLU A 811 25.89 -19.14 38.12
CA GLU A 811 27.00 -19.18 39.09
C GLU A 811 26.51 -19.02 40.54
N THR A 812 25.45 -18.24 40.77
CA THR A 812 24.94 -17.93 42.12
C THR A 812 23.77 -18.81 42.57
N LEU A 813 23.19 -19.60 41.65
CA LEU A 813 21.99 -20.40 41.90
C LEU A 813 22.10 -21.32 43.12
N GLU A 814 23.24 -22.01 43.29
CA GLU A 814 23.43 -22.91 44.44
C GLU A 814 23.43 -22.16 45.77
N ASP A 815 24.17 -21.06 45.86
CA ASP A 815 24.28 -20.25 47.09
C ASP A 815 22.94 -19.59 47.44
N VAL A 816 22.22 -19.07 46.44
CA VAL A 816 20.89 -18.48 46.63
C VAL A 816 19.90 -19.53 47.15
N LEU A 817 19.91 -20.73 46.56
CA LEU A 817 19.00 -21.79 46.98
C LEU A 817 19.35 -22.29 48.39
N ARG A 818 20.63 -22.47 48.72
CA ARG A 818 21.06 -22.81 50.10
C ARG A 818 20.68 -21.72 51.10
N GLY A 819 20.80 -20.45 50.73
CA GLY A 819 20.36 -19.31 51.55
C GLY A 819 18.86 -19.35 51.86
N LEU A 820 18.02 -19.66 50.88
CA LEU A 820 16.57 -19.82 51.07
C LEU A 820 16.23 -21.03 51.95
N LEU A 821 16.98 -22.13 51.84
CA LEU A 821 16.78 -23.31 52.69
C LEU A 821 17.19 -23.05 54.15
N ALA A 822 18.17 -22.16 54.37
CA ALA A 822 18.61 -21.73 55.70
C ALA A 822 17.68 -20.71 56.35
N ASP A 823 17.04 -19.84 55.55
CA ASP A 823 16.08 -18.81 56.00
C ASP A 823 14.70 -19.04 55.35
N ARG A 824 13.99 -20.03 55.89
CA ARG A 824 12.67 -20.43 55.38
C ARG A 824 11.62 -19.34 55.58
N ASP A 825 11.74 -18.51 56.62
CA ASP A 825 10.77 -17.45 56.89
C ASP A 825 10.85 -16.34 55.82
N ARG A 826 12.07 -15.96 55.41
CA ARG A 826 12.26 -15.08 54.24
C ARG A 826 11.64 -15.67 52.98
N GLY A 827 11.79 -16.98 52.75
CA GLY A 827 11.14 -17.66 51.62
C GLY A 827 9.61 -17.55 51.64
N ARG A 828 8.98 -17.70 52.82
CA ARG A 828 7.53 -17.53 52.99
C ARG A 828 7.08 -16.09 52.71
N GLU A 829 7.86 -15.11 53.12
CA GLU A 829 7.59 -13.69 52.82
C GLU A 829 7.66 -13.41 51.32
N ILE A 830 8.70 -13.91 50.65
CA ILE A 830 8.86 -13.80 49.19
C ILE A 830 7.67 -14.40 48.45
N ALA A 831 7.22 -15.60 48.86
CA ALA A 831 6.07 -16.25 48.23
C ALA A 831 4.76 -15.48 48.40
N ARG A 832 4.52 -14.87 49.58
CA ARG A 832 3.36 -13.99 49.81
C ARG A 832 3.45 -12.72 48.96
N ALA A 833 4.63 -12.11 48.88
CA ALA A 833 4.88 -10.96 48.00
C ALA A 833 4.67 -11.32 46.53
N GLY A 834 5.10 -12.52 46.11
CA GLY A 834 4.83 -13.13 44.80
C GLY A 834 3.37 -13.05 44.40
N ARG A 835 2.50 -13.64 45.23
CA ARG A 835 1.07 -13.67 44.94
C ARG A 835 0.44 -12.29 44.92
N ALA A 836 0.87 -11.38 45.80
CA ALA A 836 0.40 -10.00 45.81
C ALA A 836 0.81 -9.25 44.53
N TYR A 837 2.06 -9.39 44.10
CA TYR A 837 2.59 -8.79 42.88
C TYR A 837 1.86 -9.29 41.62
N VAL A 838 1.59 -10.61 41.53
CA VAL A 838 0.82 -11.15 40.40
C VAL A 838 -0.60 -10.58 40.37
N ARG A 839 -1.28 -10.41 41.52
CA ARG A 839 -2.60 -9.77 41.57
C ARG A 839 -2.61 -8.31 41.12
N GLU A 840 -1.48 -7.63 41.27
CA GLU A 840 -1.35 -6.23 40.87
C GLU A 840 -1.00 -6.09 39.38
N VAL A 841 -0.11 -6.94 38.88
CA VAL A 841 0.52 -6.77 37.57
C VAL A 841 0.03 -7.75 36.52
N HIS A 842 -0.28 -8.99 36.91
CA HIS A 842 -0.42 -10.14 36.01
C HIS A 842 -1.78 -10.86 36.08
N ASP A 843 -2.77 -10.33 36.80
CA ASP A 843 -4.12 -10.93 36.87
C ASP A 843 -5.01 -10.59 35.67
N GLY A 844 -4.48 -9.81 34.72
CA GLY A 844 -5.14 -9.38 33.51
C GLY A 844 -5.72 -7.97 33.57
N ARG A 845 -5.91 -7.36 34.75
CA ARG A 845 -6.45 -5.98 34.85
C ARG A 845 -5.57 -4.96 34.15
N ARG A 846 -4.26 -5.06 34.35
CA ARG A 846 -3.28 -4.18 33.71
C ARG A 846 -3.21 -4.43 32.20
N ALA A 847 -3.18 -5.70 31.78
CA ALA A 847 -3.15 -6.07 30.37
C ALA A 847 -4.41 -5.58 29.62
N ALA A 848 -5.59 -5.79 30.18
CA ALA A 848 -6.84 -5.30 29.60
C ALA A 848 -6.89 -3.77 29.52
N ARG A 849 -6.39 -3.05 30.52
CA ARG A 849 -6.28 -1.58 30.47
C ARG A 849 -5.36 -1.12 29.35
N VAL A 850 -4.17 -1.72 29.23
CA VAL A 850 -3.21 -1.40 28.15
C VAL A 850 -3.84 -1.64 26.78
N LEU A 851 -4.49 -2.79 26.58
CA LEU A 851 -5.18 -3.08 25.31
C LEU A 851 -6.33 -2.10 25.07
N ALA A 852 -7.15 -1.80 26.07
CA ALA A 852 -8.28 -0.89 25.93
C ALA A 852 -7.85 0.53 25.58
N GLU A 853 -6.82 1.04 26.25
CA GLU A 853 -6.29 2.39 26.03
C GLU A 853 -5.68 2.54 24.63
N HIS A 854 -4.81 1.61 24.24
CA HIS A 854 -4.03 1.75 23.01
C HIS A 854 -4.75 1.22 21.76
N LEU A 855 -5.71 0.32 21.91
CA LEU A 855 -6.58 -0.10 20.79
C LEU A 855 -7.92 0.65 20.75
N HIS A 856 -8.25 1.43 21.79
CA HIS A 856 -9.53 2.14 21.95
C HIS A 856 -10.75 1.20 22.04
N LEU A 857 -10.59 0.10 22.78
CA LEU A 857 -11.66 -0.88 22.98
C LEU A 857 -12.80 -0.26 23.82
N HIS A 858 -14.03 -0.52 23.40
CA HIS A 858 -15.25 -0.03 24.04
C HIS A 858 -16.41 -1.01 23.87
N GLY A 859 -17.36 -0.95 24.80
CA GLY A 859 -18.52 -1.84 24.90
C GLY A 859 -19.74 -1.45 24.12
#